data_AF-A0A2H0DA48-F1
#
_entry.id   AF-A0A2H0DA48-F1
#
_cell.length_a   1.000
_cell.length_b   1.000
_cell.length_c   1.000
_cell.angle_alpha   90.00
_cell.angle_beta   90.00
_cell.angle_gamma   90.00
#
_symmetry.space_group_name_H-M   'P 1'
#
loop_
_entity.id
_entity.type
_entity.pdbx_description
1 polymer ?
#
loop_
_entity_poly.entity_id
_entity_poly.type
_entity_poly.pdbx_seq_one_letter_code
_entity_poly.pdbx_strand_id
1 'polypeptide(L)'
;MSYYKILASTISVLALSTFSASAYSAPVAKQLAGPSEEFSQLQTPDPQLSAIQSKTAMIPVQFKNDGKGNWTWQSDLAIDNKDLQMLILAKEQKDWSISLRDPVTQLPQNLKEAEFHPIDSVKSDSHQVKFGMEGAKFPAVRYGFKDIESGHWTLQISTHKPEALPGFVVVGGNEAYQLRSFPTENKQIVGHPIHFVTQGVIAKPSNTVFNQAALDEQSITSLSSNPLLPNELIEKALLKVTDPDGSKHQYAMYDDGLHGDKLPNDGVYGADFTPAQKGNYQVQIQAQGTNPEGNPFLRTTEHLVPIVEQTIDFDQKLVQADLLENQRLIIQLPMVNQSQTEEKETEVGEVTEPAHYRLIAEVWGYDAMGRKMIPVSWISTIAPLTKDSLALQLDERWVQRAKAQGPFELRNLRIEETENYIPLVNVKRLSLSLSKMAETSLKTLALNKTASFDAITHEMRMGVKPDTLQKIDATTQALPSSGLMLVHGYCSGDVWGPVASQFSNAVVFSDLNANRSHDEFARKIRDFGASMNSYGIVAHSQGGDAALHLYTYYWSGLDNASGNRMIQSLGTPYQGTPLAGNLAALGSVFGVGCGTNANLTTSGAASWLAGIPSWARDKVYYSTTSFTTKWWRYDYCSVATDLFLSDPEDGVVEKSRGQLSGGHNMGHKTGWCHTSGMRDPAQTKDSSRNSDMNANAMR
;
A
#
# COMPACT_ATOMS: atom_id res chain seq x y z
N MET A 1 -14.93 38.59 71.69
CA MET A 1 -15.66 39.30 70.62
C MET A 1 -14.62 39.80 69.62
N SER A 2 -14.34 39.02 68.58
CA SER A 2 -13.35 39.36 67.56
C SER A 2 -13.96 39.31 66.17
N TYR A 3 -13.67 40.37 65.43
CA TYR A 3 -13.96 40.69 64.04
C TYR A 3 -13.98 39.48 63.08
N TYR A 4 -15.02 39.40 62.24
CA TYR A 4 -14.99 38.65 60.99
C TYR A 4 -14.94 39.61 59.80
N LYS A 5 -13.90 39.43 58.98
CA LYS A 5 -13.67 40.10 57.70
C LYS A 5 -14.59 39.51 56.63
N ILE A 6 -15.07 40.40 55.77
CA ILE A 6 -15.75 40.12 54.50
C ILE A 6 -14.71 39.56 53.51
N LEU A 7 -15.06 38.47 52.82
CA LEU A 7 -14.38 37.99 51.61
C LEU A 7 -15.46 37.72 50.56
N ALA A 8 -15.36 38.47 49.46
CA ALA A 8 -16.22 38.37 48.29
C ALA A 8 -15.88 37.11 47.50
N SER A 9 -16.89 36.32 47.14
CA SER A 9 -16.79 35.23 46.17
C SER A 9 -17.46 35.65 44.86
N THR A 10 -16.65 35.83 43.83
CA THR A 10 -17.05 35.88 42.43
C THR A 10 -17.52 34.50 41.97
N ILE A 11 -18.76 34.39 41.52
CA ILE A 11 -19.31 33.20 40.86
C ILE A 11 -18.93 33.28 39.37
N SER A 12 -18.01 32.42 38.94
CA SER A 12 -17.75 32.17 37.52
C SER A 12 -18.85 31.26 36.95
N VAL A 13 -19.60 31.77 35.97
CA VAL A 13 -20.52 30.97 35.17
C VAL A 13 -19.69 30.13 34.20
N LEU A 14 -19.62 28.81 34.42
CA LEU A 14 -19.13 27.86 33.42
C LEU A 14 -20.18 27.77 32.30
N ALA A 15 -19.87 28.30 31.12
CA ALA A 15 -20.59 27.99 29.90
C ALA A 15 -20.16 26.58 29.43
N LEU A 16 -21.01 25.57 29.64
CA LEU A 16 -20.87 24.30 28.94
C LEU A 16 -21.21 24.52 27.46
N SER A 17 -20.20 24.48 26.60
CA SER A 17 -20.39 24.37 25.15
C SER A 17 -20.83 22.94 24.83
N THR A 18 -22.13 22.75 24.59
CA THR A 18 -22.65 21.53 23.98
C THR A 18 -22.21 21.51 22.51
N PHE A 19 -21.25 20.65 22.17
CA PHE A 19 -21.02 20.27 20.77
C PHE A 19 -22.26 19.52 20.30
N SER A 20 -23.07 20.15 19.46
CA SER A 20 -24.11 19.43 18.71
C SER A 20 -23.43 18.42 17.81
N ALA A 21 -23.67 17.13 18.05
CA ALA A 21 -23.29 16.08 17.12
C ALA A 21 -24.01 16.33 15.79
N SER A 22 -23.28 16.80 14.78
CA SER A 22 -23.78 16.86 13.41
C SER A 22 -24.21 15.46 12.99
N ALA A 23 -25.45 15.33 12.53
CA ALA A 23 -25.96 14.06 12.00
C ALA A 23 -25.03 13.55 10.89
N TYR A 24 -24.52 12.33 11.06
CA TYR A 24 -23.66 11.66 10.09
C TYR A 24 -24.44 11.46 8.79
N SER A 25 -24.07 12.18 7.72
CA SER A 25 -24.56 11.86 6.38
C SER A 25 -23.65 10.78 5.81
N ALA A 26 -24.23 9.68 5.35
CA ALA A 26 -23.47 8.60 4.72
C ALA A 26 -22.59 9.12 3.56
N PRO A 27 -21.41 8.52 3.33
CA PRO A 27 -20.59 8.75 2.16
C PRO A 27 -21.40 8.83 0.86
N VAL A 28 -21.28 9.92 0.09
CA VAL A 28 -21.84 9.94 -1.27
C VAL A 28 -20.75 9.57 -2.26
N ALA A 29 -20.80 8.33 -2.75
CA ALA A 29 -19.84 7.82 -3.71
C ALA A 29 -20.06 8.39 -5.12
N LYS A 30 -18.95 8.61 -5.83
CA LYS A 30 -18.92 9.00 -7.23
C LYS A 30 -19.32 7.83 -8.13
N GLN A 31 -19.91 8.16 -9.27
CA GLN A 31 -20.26 7.21 -10.33
C GLN A 31 -19.28 7.41 -11.47
N LEU A 32 -18.20 6.64 -11.43
CA LEU A 32 -17.05 6.81 -12.28
C LEU A 32 -17.28 6.23 -13.65
N ALA A 33 -16.79 6.92 -14.67
CA ALA A 33 -16.70 6.37 -16.00
C ALA A 33 -15.57 7.03 -16.81
N GLY A 34 -15.16 6.35 -17.87
CA GLY A 34 -14.18 6.89 -18.78
C GLY A 34 -14.18 6.21 -20.14
N PRO A 35 -13.43 6.76 -21.09
CA PRO A 35 -13.39 6.26 -22.45
C PRO A 35 -12.81 4.85 -22.56
N SER A 36 -13.16 4.15 -23.63
CA SER A 36 -12.63 2.81 -23.93
C SER A 36 -11.11 2.74 -24.09
N GLU A 37 -10.50 3.86 -24.46
CA GLU A 37 -9.05 4.02 -24.58
C GLU A 37 -8.31 3.71 -23.26
N GLU A 38 -8.99 3.78 -22.12
CA GLU A 38 -8.44 3.56 -20.78
C GLU A 38 -8.62 2.10 -20.27
N PHE A 39 -9.23 1.18 -21.05
CA PHE A 39 -9.52 -0.20 -20.58
C PHE A 39 -8.31 -0.96 -20.05
N SER A 40 -7.14 -0.79 -20.67
CA SER A 40 -5.91 -1.46 -20.22
C SER A 40 -5.45 -1.00 -18.83
N GLN A 41 -5.79 0.23 -18.42
CA GLN A 41 -5.37 0.82 -17.14
C GLN A 41 -6.18 0.28 -15.94
N LEU A 42 -7.33 -0.36 -16.21
CA LEU A 42 -8.27 -0.84 -15.18
C LEU A 42 -8.27 -2.37 -15.02
N GLN A 43 -7.42 -3.05 -15.79
CA GLN A 43 -7.24 -4.49 -15.67
C GLN A 43 -6.68 -4.83 -14.28
N THR A 44 -7.00 -6.03 -13.82
CA THR A 44 -6.40 -6.59 -12.61
C THR A 44 -4.87 -6.55 -12.76
N PRO A 45 -4.12 -6.07 -11.76
CA PRO A 45 -2.68 -5.95 -11.88
C PRO A 45 -2.05 -7.33 -12.04
N ASP A 46 -1.06 -7.44 -12.91
CA ASP A 46 -0.20 -8.61 -12.99
C ASP A 46 0.65 -8.68 -11.70
N PRO A 47 0.48 -9.72 -10.85
CA PRO A 47 1.23 -9.84 -9.60
C PRO A 47 2.74 -9.82 -9.80
N GLN A 48 3.21 -10.24 -10.98
CA GLN A 48 4.63 -10.24 -11.34
C GLN A 48 5.24 -8.82 -11.31
N LEU A 49 4.47 -7.78 -11.65
CA LEU A 49 4.94 -6.39 -11.64
C LEU A 49 5.08 -5.82 -10.22
N SER A 50 4.39 -6.41 -9.26
CA SER A 50 4.44 -6.06 -7.83
C SER A 50 5.38 -6.94 -7.01
N ALA A 51 6.18 -7.78 -7.68
CA ALA A 51 7.08 -8.70 -7.01
C ALA A 51 8.03 -8.00 -6.03
N ILE A 52 8.30 -8.69 -4.92
CA ILE A 52 9.28 -8.30 -3.93
C ILE A 52 10.64 -8.83 -4.38
N GLN A 53 11.64 -7.96 -4.39
CA GLN A 53 13.03 -8.32 -4.59
C GLN A 53 13.79 -8.08 -3.28
N SER A 54 14.68 -9.00 -2.91
CA SER A 54 15.45 -8.92 -1.67
C SER A 54 16.89 -9.34 -1.87
N LYS A 55 17.80 -8.52 -1.33
CA LYS A 55 19.24 -8.77 -1.22
C LYS A 55 19.64 -9.30 0.17
N THR A 56 18.68 -9.66 1.01
CA THR A 56 18.92 -10.04 2.41
C THR A 56 18.26 -11.36 2.77
N ALA A 57 18.68 -11.90 3.90
CA ALA A 57 17.99 -12.97 4.60
C ALA A 57 17.58 -12.51 6.00
N MET A 58 16.29 -12.61 6.32
CA MET A 58 15.75 -12.37 7.65
C MET A 58 15.40 -13.70 8.32
N ILE A 59 16.17 -14.07 9.33
CA ILE A 59 16.16 -15.37 9.97
C ILE A 59 15.56 -15.25 11.38
N PRO A 60 14.46 -15.96 11.69
CA PRO A 60 13.88 -15.93 13.04
C PRO A 60 14.78 -16.65 14.06
N VAL A 61 15.00 -16.01 15.21
CA VAL A 61 15.72 -16.56 16.35
C VAL A 61 14.74 -17.35 17.22
N GLN A 62 15.01 -18.65 17.38
CA GLN A 62 14.20 -19.56 18.20
C GLN A 62 15.08 -20.28 19.22
N PHE A 63 15.10 -19.77 20.44
CA PHE A 63 15.93 -20.33 21.49
C PHE A 63 15.47 -21.73 21.92
N LYS A 64 16.44 -22.59 22.22
CA LYS A 64 16.23 -23.90 22.85
C LYS A 64 16.93 -23.92 24.21
N ASN A 65 16.28 -24.49 25.22
CA ASN A 65 16.86 -24.65 26.54
C ASN A 65 17.86 -25.81 26.53
N ASP A 66 19.06 -25.59 27.08
CA ASP A 66 20.11 -26.60 27.21
C ASP A 66 19.92 -27.55 28.41
N GLY A 67 18.83 -27.39 29.16
CA GLY A 67 18.50 -28.15 30.37
C GLY A 67 19.25 -27.69 31.62
N LYS A 68 20.14 -26.70 31.51
CA LYS A 68 20.94 -26.13 32.61
C LYS A 68 20.60 -24.67 32.89
N GLY A 69 19.51 -24.18 32.29
CA GLY A 69 19.05 -22.79 32.44
C GLY A 69 19.62 -21.83 31.41
N ASN A 70 20.42 -22.29 30.44
CA ASN A 70 20.85 -21.47 29.32
C ASN A 70 19.99 -21.74 28.11
N TRP A 71 19.77 -20.69 27.33
CA TRP A 71 18.99 -20.74 26.12
C TRP A 71 19.89 -20.40 24.96
N THR A 72 19.95 -21.27 23.97
CA THR A 72 20.83 -21.11 22.81
C THR A 72 20.05 -21.24 21.52
N TRP A 73 20.43 -20.42 20.55
CA TRP A 73 20.03 -20.54 19.16
C TRP A 73 21.30 -20.54 18.32
N GLN A 74 21.34 -21.40 17.32
CA GLN A 74 22.46 -21.51 16.40
C GLN A 74 21.90 -21.59 14.98
N SER A 75 22.52 -20.85 14.07
CA SER A 75 22.22 -20.91 12.64
C SER A 75 23.51 -20.95 11.83
N ASP A 76 23.44 -21.67 10.73
CA ASP A 76 24.37 -21.53 9.63
C ASP A 76 24.01 -20.28 8.82
N LEU A 77 25.00 -19.44 8.53
CA LEU A 77 24.88 -18.20 7.78
C LEU A 77 25.70 -18.31 6.50
N ALA A 78 25.00 -18.38 5.37
CA ALA A 78 25.61 -18.30 4.06
C ALA A 78 25.97 -16.84 3.74
N ILE A 79 27.27 -16.54 3.70
CA ILE A 79 27.82 -15.22 3.39
C ILE A 79 28.43 -15.26 1.99
N ASP A 80 27.91 -14.43 1.09
CA ASP A 80 28.28 -14.38 -0.32
C ASP A 80 28.91 -13.05 -0.76
N ASN A 81 29.26 -12.19 0.21
CA ASN A 81 29.93 -10.91 -0.01
C ASN A 81 31.10 -10.72 0.96
N LYS A 82 31.97 -9.75 0.65
CA LYS A 82 33.12 -9.38 1.50
C LYS A 82 32.80 -8.26 2.49
N ASP A 83 31.78 -7.46 2.20
CA ASP A 83 31.29 -6.39 3.05
C ASP A 83 29.95 -6.79 3.66
N LEU A 84 30.01 -7.56 4.75
CA LEU A 84 28.82 -8.09 5.41
C LEU A 84 28.18 -7.04 6.32
N GLN A 85 26.86 -6.92 6.19
CA GLN A 85 26.03 -6.16 7.10
C GLN A 85 25.07 -7.13 7.80
N MET A 86 25.04 -7.08 9.12
CA MET A 86 24.14 -7.88 9.93
C MET A 86 23.36 -6.99 10.90
N LEU A 87 22.04 -7.17 10.98
CA LEU A 87 21.20 -6.56 12.01
C LEU A 87 20.64 -7.63 12.92
N ILE A 88 20.63 -7.35 14.22
CA ILE A 88 19.88 -8.11 15.20
C ILE A 88 18.70 -7.27 15.65
N LEU A 89 17.50 -7.77 15.39
CA LEU A 89 16.23 -7.18 15.79
C LEU A 89 15.72 -7.96 17.01
N ALA A 90 15.60 -7.29 18.15
CA ALA A 90 15.07 -7.89 19.36
C ALA A 90 14.56 -6.82 20.32
N LYS A 91 13.39 -7.04 20.94
CA LYS A 91 12.77 -6.06 21.85
C LYS A 91 13.61 -5.80 23.11
N GLU A 92 14.37 -6.78 23.59
CA GLU A 92 15.43 -6.58 24.59
C GLU A 92 16.68 -7.43 24.26
N GLN A 93 17.84 -6.78 24.08
CA GLN A 93 19.10 -7.45 23.70
C GLN A 93 20.17 -7.44 24.81
N LYS A 94 19.88 -6.81 25.95
CA LYS A 94 20.88 -6.57 27.00
C LYS A 94 21.54 -7.87 27.49
N ASP A 95 20.83 -8.99 27.40
CA ASP A 95 21.27 -10.30 27.90
C ASP A 95 21.61 -11.33 26.79
N TRP A 96 21.72 -10.92 25.53
CA TRP A 96 22.13 -11.83 24.43
C TRP A 96 23.65 -11.86 24.29
N SER A 97 24.29 -13.01 24.43
CA SER A 97 25.67 -13.24 24.05
C SER A 97 25.71 -13.81 22.63
N ILE A 98 26.38 -13.11 21.72
CA ILE A 98 26.41 -13.44 20.30
C ILE A 98 27.83 -13.80 19.92
N SER A 99 28.02 -14.94 19.26
CA SER A 99 29.31 -15.38 18.75
C SER A 99 29.19 -15.79 17.29
N LEU A 100 30.13 -15.34 16.46
CA LEU A 100 30.26 -15.74 15.07
C LEU A 100 31.52 -16.60 14.93
N ARG A 101 31.40 -17.78 14.31
CA ARG A 101 32.50 -18.72 14.10
C ARG A 101 32.84 -18.86 12.63
N ASP A 102 34.12 -18.71 12.36
CA ASP A 102 34.75 -18.85 11.05
C ASP A 102 34.70 -20.32 10.57
N PRO A 103 34.30 -20.57 9.31
CA PRO A 103 34.27 -21.91 8.71
C PRO A 103 35.63 -22.62 8.70
N VAL A 104 36.73 -21.88 8.60
CA VAL A 104 38.09 -22.40 8.42
C VAL A 104 38.78 -22.57 9.77
N THR A 105 38.81 -21.51 10.59
CA THR A 105 39.58 -21.52 11.84
C THR A 105 38.79 -22.13 13.01
N GLN A 106 37.46 -22.23 12.91
CA GLN A 106 36.52 -22.66 13.96
C GLN A 106 36.63 -21.89 15.29
N LEU A 107 37.42 -20.81 15.35
CA LEU A 107 37.60 -20.02 16.55
C LEU A 107 36.36 -19.13 16.77
N PRO A 108 35.70 -19.21 17.94
CA PRO A 108 34.57 -18.34 18.25
C PRO A 108 35.04 -16.92 18.53
N GLN A 109 34.46 -15.94 17.82
CA GLN A 109 34.58 -14.53 18.19
C GLN A 109 33.33 -14.09 18.96
N ASN A 110 33.49 -13.83 20.26
CA ASN A 110 32.44 -13.25 21.10
C ASN A 110 32.25 -11.77 20.76
N LEU A 111 31.08 -11.40 20.25
CA LEU A 111 30.80 -10.03 19.78
C LEU A 111 30.59 -9.00 20.91
N LYS A 112 30.48 -9.45 22.18
CA LYS A 112 30.34 -8.58 23.37
C LYS A 112 31.65 -8.30 24.13
N GLU A 113 32.66 -9.17 24.00
CA GLU A 113 33.92 -9.12 24.77
C GLU A 113 35.17 -9.17 23.88
N ALA A 114 35.04 -9.28 22.56
CA ALA A 114 36.15 -8.96 21.69
C ALA A 114 36.53 -7.49 21.90
N GLU A 115 37.80 -7.22 22.24
CA GLU A 115 38.43 -5.99 21.82
C GLU A 115 38.22 -5.88 20.31
N PHE A 116 37.21 -5.10 19.92
CA PHE A 116 37.04 -4.65 18.56
C PHE A 116 38.32 -3.89 18.22
N HIS A 117 39.19 -4.49 17.41
CA HIS A 117 40.29 -3.73 16.83
C HIS A 117 39.68 -2.59 16.02
N PRO A 118 40.03 -1.33 16.28
CA PRO A 118 39.57 -0.28 15.40
C PRO A 118 40.13 -0.55 13.98
N ILE A 119 39.41 -0.41 12.84
CA ILE A 119 39.96 -0.24 11.43
C ILE A 119 40.79 1.05 11.50
N ASP A 120 41.96 0.97 12.12
CA ASP A 120 43.22 0.82 11.40
C ASP A 120 43.73 -0.66 11.38
N SER A 121 42.91 -1.64 11.79
CA SER A 121 42.75 -2.98 11.19
C SER A 121 41.51 -3.68 11.80
N VAL A 122 40.44 -3.83 11.03
CA VAL A 122 39.09 -4.45 11.32
C VAL A 122 38.13 -3.80 12.39
N LYS A 123 37.70 -2.51 12.27
CA LYS A 123 36.54 -1.82 12.93
C LYS A 123 35.26 -2.52 12.48
N SER A 124 34.72 -3.38 13.31
CA SER A 124 33.27 -3.54 13.38
C SER A 124 32.68 -2.33 14.12
N ASP A 125 31.53 -1.80 13.69
CA ASP A 125 30.82 -0.71 14.39
C ASP A 125 29.49 -1.26 14.91
N SER A 126 29.32 -1.37 16.24
CA SER A 126 28.00 -1.67 16.82
C SER A 126 27.27 -0.37 17.17
N HIS A 127 26.13 -0.14 16.53
CA HIS A 127 25.27 1.00 16.80
C HIS A 127 23.86 0.52 17.11
N GLN A 128 23.26 1.06 18.18
CA GLN A 128 21.82 0.95 18.38
C GLN A 128 21.11 1.78 17.31
N VAL A 129 20.30 1.13 16.50
CA VAL A 129 19.50 1.73 15.44
C VAL A 129 18.02 1.41 15.65
N LYS A 130 17.14 2.10 14.92
CA LYS A 130 15.71 1.81 14.91
C LYS A 130 15.31 1.36 13.51
N PHE A 131 14.69 0.18 13.41
CA PHE A 131 14.12 -0.33 12.17
C PHE A 131 12.64 0.03 12.08
N GLY A 132 12.19 0.54 10.95
CA GLY A 132 10.77 0.65 10.61
C GLY A 132 10.30 2.03 10.17
N MET A 133 8.98 2.19 10.09
CA MET A 133 8.31 3.38 9.54
C MET A 133 7.54 4.10 10.66
N GLU A 134 7.80 5.40 10.81
CA GLU A 134 7.10 6.29 11.75
C GLU A 134 6.98 5.76 13.18
N GLY A 135 5.77 5.57 13.71
CA GLY A 135 5.51 5.04 15.05
C GLY A 135 5.76 3.53 15.18
N ALA A 136 5.86 2.80 14.06
CA ALA A 136 6.17 1.38 14.02
C ALA A 136 7.68 1.16 13.90
N LYS A 137 8.42 1.49 14.98
CA LYS A 137 9.89 1.37 15.06
C LYS A 137 10.32 0.34 16.11
N PHE A 138 11.25 -0.52 15.73
CA PHE A 138 11.82 -1.58 16.59
C PHE A 138 13.31 -1.34 16.85
N PRO A 139 13.81 -1.59 18.06
CA PRO A 139 15.24 -1.50 18.34
C PRO A 139 16.01 -2.59 17.57
N ALA A 140 17.15 -2.20 16.99
CA ALA A 140 18.09 -3.11 16.36
C ALA A 140 19.53 -2.77 16.73
N VAL A 141 20.41 -3.74 16.62
CA VAL A 141 21.86 -3.55 16.71
C VAL A 141 22.48 -4.00 15.40
N ARG A 142 23.30 -3.12 14.81
CA ARG A 142 24.05 -3.41 13.60
C ARG A 142 25.43 -3.97 13.92
N TYR A 143 25.90 -4.87 13.08
CA TYR A 143 27.28 -5.33 12.99
C TYR A 143 27.71 -5.22 11.53
N GLY A 144 28.89 -4.67 11.29
CA GLY A 144 29.51 -4.60 9.96
C GLY A 144 30.84 -5.32 9.98
N PHE A 145 31.11 -6.09 8.93
CA PHE A 145 32.38 -6.79 8.74
C PHE A 145 32.91 -6.45 7.34
N LYS A 146 34.20 -6.11 7.26
CA LYS A 146 34.90 -5.87 6.00
C LYS A 146 35.86 -7.00 5.74
N ASP A 147 36.07 -7.30 4.46
CA ASP A 147 36.96 -8.36 4.00
C ASP A 147 36.68 -9.72 4.67
N ILE A 148 35.40 -10.00 4.99
CA ILE A 148 35.00 -11.29 5.54
C ILE A 148 35.06 -12.35 4.43
N GLU A 149 35.53 -13.55 4.77
CA GLU A 149 35.55 -14.67 3.83
C GLU A 149 34.13 -15.16 3.54
N SER A 150 33.86 -15.41 2.26
CA SER A 150 32.58 -16.00 1.85
C SER A 150 32.51 -17.49 2.25
N GLY A 151 31.33 -17.98 2.59
CA GLY A 151 31.13 -19.35 3.05
C GLY A 151 30.05 -19.51 4.13
N HIS A 152 30.07 -20.67 4.78
CA HIS A 152 29.12 -21.07 5.82
C HIS A 152 29.65 -20.73 7.21
N TRP A 153 29.18 -19.62 7.78
CA TRP A 153 29.55 -19.19 9.12
C TRP A 153 28.55 -19.65 10.16
N THR A 154 29.01 -20.07 11.34
CA THR A 154 28.11 -20.44 12.42
C THR A 154 27.86 -19.25 13.33
N LEU A 155 26.63 -18.72 13.34
CA LEU A 155 26.17 -17.75 14.32
C LEU A 155 25.50 -18.48 15.49
N GLN A 156 25.92 -18.14 16.70
CA GLN A 156 25.28 -18.61 17.93
C GLN A 156 24.88 -17.42 18.79
N ILE A 157 23.64 -17.44 19.28
CA ILE A 157 23.10 -16.48 20.23
C ILE A 157 22.71 -17.26 21.49
N SER A 158 23.08 -16.74 22.65
CA SER A 158 22.77 -17.36 23.94
C SER A 158 22.24 -16.34 24.95
N THR A 159 21.36 -16.76 25.85
CA THR A 159 20.83 -15.94 26.93
C THR A 159 20.46 -16.76 28.16
N HIS A 160 20.45 -16.12 29.33
CA HIS A 160 19.99 -16.70 30.60
C HIS A 160 18.55 -16.28 30.96
N LYS A 161 17.92 -15.42 30.15
CA LYS A 161 16.54 -14.95 30.35
C LYS A 161 15.68 -15.29 29.14
N PRO A 162 15.06 -16.48 29.08
CA PRO A 162 14.22 -16.87 27.93
C PRO A 162 12.97 -16.04 27.74
N GLU A 163 12.52 -15.36 28.81
CA GLU A 163 11.44 -14.37 28.73
C GLU A 163 11.80 -13.20 27.79
N ALA A 164 13.07 -13.06 27.41
CA ALA A 164 13.56 -12.19 26.34
C ALA A 164 13.26 -12.78 24.95
N LEU A 165 11.98 -12.68 24.60
CA LEU A 165 11.38 -12.30 23.32
C LEU A 165 11.95 -12.88 21.99
N PRO A 166 11.07 -13.38 21.09
CA PRO A 166 11.47 -13.75 19.73
C PRO A 166 12.16 -12.57 19.02
N GLY A 167 13.08 -12.85 18.10
CA GLY A 167 13.80 -11.83 17.36
C GLY A 167 14.24 -12.31 15.99
N PHE A 168 14.95 -11.46 15.26
CA PHE A 168 15.46 -11.77 13.92
C PHE A 168 16.91 -11.39 13.77
N VAL A 169 17.63 -12.21 13.00
CA VAL A 169 18.92 -11.86 12.42
C VAL A 169 18.69 -11.53 10.96
N VAL A 170 19.03 -10.32 10.54
CA VAL A 170 19.01 -9.90 9.15
C VAL A 170 20.44 -9.91 8.64
N VAL A 171 20.69 -10.57 7.53
CA VAL A 171 22.02 -10.67 6.91
C VAL A 171 21.93 -10.12 5.50
N GLY A 172 22.70 -9.09 5.20
CA GLY A 172 22.86 -8.54 3.86
C GLY A 172 23.84 -9.38 3.05
N GLY A 173 23.47 -9.73 1.84
CA GLY A 173 24.34 -10.45 0.92
C GLY A 173 24.84 -9.59 -0.24
N ASN A 174 25.41 -10.24 -1.24
CA ASN A 174 25.83 -9.59 -2.48
C ASN A 174 24.60 -8.99 -3.21
N GLU A 175 24.62 -7.68 -3.42
CA GLU A 175 23.50 -6.94 -4.03
C GLU A 175 23.25 -7.32 -5.49
N ALA A 176 24.24 -7.90 -6.17
CA ALA A 176 24.11 -8.42 -7.52
C ALA A 176 23.16 -9.63 -7.58
N TYR A 177 22.96 -10.35 -6.47
CA TYR A 177 22.15 -11.56 -6.39
C TYR A 177 20.98 -11.38 -5.44
N GLN A 178 19.79 -11.37 -6.03
CA GLN A 178 18.55 -11.11 -5.29
C GLN A 178 17.56 -12.24 -5.46
N LEU A 179 16.71 -12.40 -4.45
CA LEU A 179 15.54 -13.28 -4.51
C LEU A 179 14.33 -12.45 -4.93
N ARG A 180 13.60 -12.94 -5.91
CA ARG A 180 12.37 -12.32 -6.40
C ARG A 180 11.20 -13.26 -6.19
N SER A 181 10.11 -12.78 -5.61
CA SER A 181 8.93 -13.60 -5.36
C SER A 181 7.62 -12.81 -5.39
N PHE A 182 6.53 -13.50 -5.68
CA PHE A 182 5.17 -12.94 -5.77
C PHE A 182 4.12 -14.06 -5.71
N PRO A 183 2.88 -13.77 -5.26
CA PRO A 183 1.75 -14.66 -5.50
C PRO A 183 1.41 -14.68 -6.99
N THR A 184 0.96 -15.80 -7.56
CA THR A 184 0.65 -15.86 -9.01
C THR A 184 -0.75 -15.34 -9.35
N GLU A 185 -1.60 -15.15 -8.33
CA GLU A 185 -2.97 -14.68 -8.45
C GLU A 185 -3.31 -13.69 -7.34
N ASN A 186 -4.30 -12.82 -7.59
CA ASN A 186 -4.81 -11.85 -6.60
C ASN A 186 -6.00 -12.41 -5.79
N LYS A 187 -6.33 -13.70 -5.94
CA LYS A 187 -7.44 -14.34 -5.22
C LYS A 187 -6.98 -14.75 -3.83
N GLN A 188 -7.47 -14.05 -2.81
CA GLN A 188 -7.04 -14.21 -1.42
C GLN A 188 -8.24 -14.48 -0.51
N ILE A 189 -8.89 -15.62 -0.74
CA ILE A 189 -10.17 -15.98 -0.10
C ILE A 189 -9.99 -17.25 0.73
N VAL A 190 -10.65 -17.31 1.90
CA VAL A 190 -10.68 -18.52 2.75
C VAL A 190 -11.04 -19.77 1.94
N GLY A 191 -10.33 -20.86 2.18
CA GLY A 191 -10.54 -22.16 1.54
C GLY A 191 -10.05 -22.26 0.09
N HIS A 192 -9.50 -21.19 -0.50
CA HIS A 192 -8.92 -21.21 -1.84
C HIS A 192 -7.40 -21.26 -1.79
N PRO A 193 -6.74 -22.20 -2.51
CA PRO A 193 -5.28 -22.25 -2.57
C PRO A 193 -4.67 -20.94 -3.05
N ILE A 194 -3.55 -20.56 -2.43
CA ILE A 194 -2.75 -19.41 -2.81
C ILE A 194 -1.39 -19.92 -3.26
N HIS A 195 -1.07 -19.65 -4.52
CA HIS A 195 0.17 -20.06 -5.16
C HIS A 195 1.20 -18.94 -5.07
N PHE A 196 2.41 -19.29 -4.63
CA PHE A 196 3.57 -18.41 -4.59
C PHE A 196 4.68 -18.98 -5.46
N VAL A 197 5.34 -18.08 -6.19
CA VAL A 197 6.55 -18.42 -6.94
C VAL A 197 7.74 -17.59 -6.48
N THR A 198 8.92 -18.16 -6.65
CA THR A 198 10.19 -17.50 -6.38
C THR A 198 11.25 -17.86 -7.39
N GLN A 199 12.19 -16.94 -7.63
CA GLN A 199 13.29 -17.11 -8.56
C GLN A 199 14.49 -16.25 -8.14
N GLY A 200 15.69 -16.69 -8.49
CA GLY A 200 16.90 -15.89 -8.35
C GLY A 200 17.05 -14.91 -9.51
N VAL A 201 17.47 -13.67 -9.25
CA VAL A 201 17.68 -12.64 -10.28
C VAL A 201 19.02 -11.91 -10.11
N ILE A 202 19.61 -11.50 -11.23
CA ILE A 202 20.77 -10.59 -11.24
C ILE A 202 20.26 -9.16 -11.22
N ALA A 203 20.69 -8.37 -10.23
CA ALA A 203 20.41 -6.94 -10.20
C ALA A 203 21.20 -6.23 -11.31
N LYS A 204 20.52 -5.41 -12.12
CA LYS A 204 21.22 -4.50 -13.05
C LYS A 204 21.97 -3.44 -12.23
N PRO A 205 23.25 -3.16 -12.52
CA PRO A 205 24.01 -2.17 -11.77
C PRO A 205 23.36 -0.78 -11.85
N SER A 206 23.22 -0.11 -10.71
CA SER A 206 22.58 1.20 -10.53
C SER A 206 23.28 2.38 -11.21
N ASN A 207 24.36 2.13 -11.98
CA ASN A 207 25.17 3.15 -12.65
C ASN A 207 24.68 3.58 -14.04
N THR A 208 23.50 3.15 -14.51
CA THR A 208 22.85 3.90 -15.58
C THR A 208 22.37 5.22 -15.01
N VAL A 209 23.08 6.30 -15.35
CA VAL A 209 22.60 7.68 -15.21
C VAL A 209 21.24 7.75 -15.91
N PHE A 210 20.17 7.56 -15.15
CA PHE A 210 18.82 7.75 -15.64
C PHE A 210 18.65 9.25 -15.84
N ASN A 211 18.64 9.68 -17.11
CA ASN A 211 18.32 11.05 -17.48
C ASN A 211 17.06 11.48 -16.73
N GLN A 212 17.17 12.58 -15.97
CA GLN A 212 16.16 13.13 -15.06
C GLN A 212 14.79 13.38 -15.72
N ALA A 213 14.73 13.37 -17.05
CA ALA A 213 13.54 13.64 -17.87
C ALA A 213 12.89 12.39 -18.50
N ALA A 214 13.42 11.18 -18.28
CA ALA A 214 12.96 9.95 -18.96
C ALA A 214 12.60 8.81 -17.98
N LEU A 215 12.15 9.15 -16.76
CA LEU A 215 11.54 8.16 -15.85
C LEU A 215 10.03 8.07 -16.10
N ASP A 216 9.69 7.72 -17.34
CA ASP A 216 8.39 7.11 -17.65
C ASP A 216 8.44 5.61 -17.29
N GLU A 217 7.32 4.90 -17.37
CA GLU A 217 7.03 3.45 -17.11
C GLU A 217 8.13 2.38 -17.29
N GLN A 218 9.28 2.72 -17.87
CA GLN A 218 10.42 1.84 -18.16
C GLN A 218 11.13 1.24 -16.93
N SER A 219 10.95 1.78 -15.73
CA SER A 219 11.59 1.23 -14.51
C SER A 219 10.87 0.00 -13.94
N ILE A 220 9.58 -0.21 -14.23
CA ILE A 220 8.86 -1.43 -13.79
C ILE A 220 9.07 -2.56 -14.83
N THR A 221 9.10 -2.20 -16.11
CA THR A 221 9.47 -3.14 -17.19
C THR A 221 10.95 -3.55 -17.11
N SER A 222 11.82 -2.79 -16.42
CA SER A 222 13.20 -3.20 -16.19
C SER A 222 13.33 -4.32 -15.15
N LEU A 223 12.42 -4.40 -14.16
CA LEU A 223 12.38 -5.46 -13.12
C LEU A 223 11.86 -6.79 -13.66
N SER A 224 10.93 -6.77 -14.61
CA SER A 224 10.46 -7.96 -15.32
C SER A 224 11.42 -8.44 -16.41
N SER A 225 12.44 -7.64 -16.76
CA SER A 225 13.47 -7.95 -17.76
C SER A 225 14.86 -8.12 -17.14
N ASN A 226 14.95 -8.38 -15.83
CA ASN A 226 16.21 -8.83 -15.24
C ASN A 226 16.50 -10.24 -15.76
N PRO A 227 17.72 -10.48 -16.29
CA PRO A 227 18.09 -11.82 -16.73
C PRO A 227 17.97 -12.78 -15.54
N LEU A 228 17.31 -13.91 -15.80
CA LEU A 228 17.23 -15.00 -14.83
C LEU A 228 18.64 -15.44 -14.47
N LEU A 229 18.84 -15.77 -13.19
CA LEU A 229 19.99 -16.58 -12.84
C LEU A 229 19.88 -17.93 -13.58
N PRO A 230 21.00 -18.54 -14.04
CA PRO A 230 20.97 -19.90 -14.58
C PRO A 230 20.19 -20.83 -13.65
N ASN A 231 19.44 -21.78 -14.22
CA ASN A 231 18.41 -22.61 -13.56
C ASN A 231 18.88 -23.41 -12.32
N GLU A 232 20.17 -23.40 -11.99
CA GLU A 232 20.82 -24.27 -10.99
C GLU A 232 21.28 -23.57 -9.71
N LEU A 233 21.00 -22.27 -9.52
CA LEU A 233 21.54 -21.55 -8.36
C LEU A 233 20.74 -21.71 -7.07
N ILE A 234 19.43 -21.98 -7.14
CA ILE A 234 18.61 -22.29 -5.96
C ILE A 234 18.63 -23.81 -5.78
N GLU A 235 19.20 -24.28 -4.67
CA GLU A 235 19.25 -25.70 -4.31
C GLU A 235 18.06 -26.09 -3.44
N LYS A 236 17.54 -25.13 -2.67
CA LYS A 236 16.43 -25.33 -1.74
C LYS A 236 15.61 -24.07 -1.58
N ALA A 237 14.29 -24.19 -1.75
CA ALA A 237 13.34 -23.12 -1.48
C ALA A 237 12.21 -23.61 -0.54
N LEU A 238 11.81 -22.74 0.38
CA LEU A 238 10.79 -23.00 1.39
C LEU A 238 9.80 -21.84 1.45
N LEU A 239 8.52 -22.16 1.45
CA LEU A 239 7.42 -21.26 1.78
C LEU A 239 7.05 -21.43 3.25
N LYS A 240 7.23 -20.39 4.06
CA LYS A 240 6.87 -20.36 5.48
C LYS A 240 5.67 -19.46 5.67
N VAL A 241 4.60 -19.99 6.25
CA VAL A 241 3.33 -19.29 6.44
C VAL A 241 3.08 -19.14 7.93
N THR A 242 2.78 -17.93 8.39
CA THR A 242 2.25 -17.66 9.72
C THR A 242 0.80 -17.22 9.58
N ASP A 243 -0.10 -17.98 10.17
CA ASP A 243 -1.54 -17.76 10.17
C ASP A 243 -1.92 -16.58 11.09
N PRO A 244 -3.13 -16.02 10.95
CA PRO A 244 -3.61 -14.91 11.79
C PRO A 244 -3.63 -15.22 13.30
N ASP A 245 -3.74 -16.49 13.68
CA ASP A 245 -3.70 -16.96 15.08
C ASP A 245 -2.27 -17.17 15.60
N GLY A 246 -1.25 -16.99 14.74
CA GLY A 246 0.16 -17.21 15.04
C GLY A 246 0.68 -18.61 14.76
N SER A 247 -0.17 -19.55 14.31
CA SER A 247 0.23 -20.89 13.87
C SER A 247 1.20 -20.81 12.69
N LYS A 248 2.22 -21.69 12.65
CA LYS A 248 3.29 -21.65 11.64
C LYS A 248 3.34 -22.94 10.84
N HIS A 249 3.39 -22.81 9.52
CA HIS A 249 3.46 -23.91 8.56
C HIS A 249 4.65 -23.71 7.61
N GLN A 250 5.14 -24.81 7.03
CA GLN A 250 6.22 -24.77 6.06
C GLN A 250 5.95 -25.75 4.93
N TYR A 251 6.16 -25.29 3.70
CA TYR A 251 6.00 -26.05 2.47
C TYR A 251 7.31 -25.97 1.68
N ALA A 252 7.71 -27.09 1.07
CA ALA A 252 8.81 -27.09 0.11
C ALA A 252 8.33 -26.46 -1.21
N MET A 253 9.21 -25.73 -1.88
CA MET A 253 8.94 -25.18 -3.21
C MET A 253 9.69 -25.97 -4.27
N TYR A 254 9.07 -26.18 -5.43
CA TYR A 254 9.56 -27.06 -6.50
C TYR A 254 9.54 -26.34 -7.85
N ASP A 255 10.51 -26.65 -8.70
CA ASP A 255 10.57 -26.23 -10.11
C ASP A 255 10.14 -27.44 -10.98
N ASP A 256 8.85 -27.75 -10.90
CA ASP A 256 8.26 -28.99 -11.41
C ASP A 256 7.15 -28.77 -12.45
N GLY A 257 6.86 -27.51 -12.79
CA GLY A 257 5.76 -27.15 -13.67
C GLY A 257 4.39 -27.21 -12.98
N LEU A 258 4.35 -27.42 -11.66
CA LEU A 258 3.16 -27.44 -10.81
C LEU A 258 3.23 -26.32 -9.75
N HIS A 259 2.21 -26.19 -8.91
CA HIS A 259 2.21 -25.20 -7.81
C HIS A 259 2.38 -23.72 -8.24
N GLY A 260 2.16 -23.42 -9.54
CA GLY A 260 2.13 -22.05 -10.09
C GLY A 260 3.37 -21.61 -10.89
N ASP A 261 4.44 -22.40 -10.93
CA ASP A 261 5.69 -22.12 -11.67
C ASP A 261 5.55 -22.29 -13.22
N LYS A 262 4.57 -23.08 -13.67
CA LYS A 262 4.12 -23.33 -15.05
C LYS A 262 5.04 -24.20 -15.92
N LEU A 263 6.37 -24.07 -15.83
CA LEU A 263 7.31 -24.85 -16.63
C LEU A 263 8.32 -25.56 -15.71
N PRO A 264 8.63 -26.85 -15.93
CA PRO A 264 9.62 -27.55 -15.13
C PRO A 264 11.06 -27.22 -15.54
N ASN A 265 11.95 -27.14 -14.54
CA ASN A 265 13.39 -26.87 -14.65
C ASN A 265 13.72 -25.52 -15.33
N ASP A 266 12.93 -24.48 -15.09
CA ASP A 266 13.14 -23.13 -15.65
C ASP A 266 13.74 -22.12 -14.65
N GLY A 267 14.03 -22.57 -13.42
CA GLY A 267 14.57 -21.75 -12.34
C GLY A 267 13.49 -21.02 -11.51
N VAL A 268 12.21 -21.26 -11.77
CA VAL A 268 11.08 -20.75 -11.00
C VAL A 268 10.56 -21.85 -10.08
N TYR A 269 10.53 -21.58 -8.78
CA TYR A 269 10.09 -22.53 -7.77
C TYR A 269 8.71 -22.12 -7.25
N GLY A 270 7.74 -23.04 -7.27
CA GLY A 270 6.36 -22.85 -6.82
C GLY A 270 6.01 -23.63 -5.55
N ALA A 271 5.12 -23.07 -4.73
CA ALA A 271 4.42 -23.77 -3.66
C ALA A 271 3.06 -23.13 -3.39
N ASP A 272 2.17 -23.86 -2.73
CA ASP A 272 0.87 -23.35 -2.30
C ASP A 272 0.53 -23.67 -0.85
N PHE A 273 -0.43 -22.91 -0.33
CA PHE A 273 -1.12 -23.21 0.92
C PHE A 273 -2.59 -22.80 0.78
N THR A 274 -3.46 -23.41 1.59
CA THR A 274 -4.89 -23.05 1.63
C THR A 274 -5.21 -22.38 2.97
N PRO A 275 -5.61 -21.11 3.00
CA PRO A 275 -5.92 -20.41 4.25
C PRO A 275 -7.25 -20.91 4.83
N ALA A 276 -7.24 -21.26 6.11
CA ALA A 276 -8.41 -21.79 6.82
C ALA A 276 -9.27 -20.71 7.49
N GLN A 277 -8.76 -19.48 7.65
CA GLN A 277 -9.45 -18.39 8.33
C GLN A 277 -9.18 -17.04 7.67
N LYS A 278 -10.05 -16.06 7.88
CA LYS A 278 -9.81 -14.67 7.46
C LYS A 278 -8.76 -14.01 8.33
N GLY A 279 -8.10 -13.00 7.77
CA GLY A 279 -7.10 -12.18 8.46
C GLY A 279 -5.79 -12.08 7.69
N ASN A 280 -4.82 -11.43 8.33
CA ASN A 280 -3.52 -11.21 7.72
C ASN A 280 -2.60 -12.40 7.93
N TYR A 281 -2.16 -13.01 6.83
CA TYR A 281 -1.13 -14.03 6.81
C TYR A 281 0.22 -13.39 6.54
N GLN A 282 1.25 -13.86 7.22
CA GLN A 282 2.64 -13.51 6.91
C GLN A 282 3.25 -14.68 6.14
N VAL A 283 3.69 -14.40 4.92
CA VAL A 283 4.36 -15.37 4.06
C VAL A 283 5.83 -14.98 3.92
N GLN A 284 6.73 -15.84 4.36
CA GLN A 284 8.16 -15.71 4.11
C GLN A 284 8.60 -16.80 3.14
N ILE A 285 9.24 -16.40 2.03
CA ILE A 285 9.95 -17.33 1.17
C ILE A 285 11.43 -17.30 1.55
N GLN A 286 12.03 -18.47 1.68
CA GLN A 286 13.44 -18.64 1.98
C GLN A 286 14.10 -19.48 0.87
N ALA A 287 15.15 -18.95 0.25
CA ALA A 287 15.91 -19.65 -0.78
C ALA A 287 17.38 -19.76 -0.39
N GLN A 288 17.96 -20.92 -0.63
CA GLN A 288 19.36 -21.27 -0.41
C GLN A 288 19.95 -21.86 -1.69
N GLY A 289 21.23 -21.61 -1.90
CA GLY A 289 22.01 -22.30 -2.92
C GLY A 289 23.35 -21.62 -3.14
N THR A 290 23.85 -21.67 -4.37
CA THR A 290 25.19 -21.20 -4.72
C THR A 290 25.11 -20.13 -5.81
N ASN A 291 25.82 -19.01 -5.65
CA ASN A 291 25.85 -17.94 -6.65
C ASN A 291 26.80 -18.28 -7.83
N PRO A 292 26.79 -17.53 -8.94
CA PRO A 292 27.67 -17.80 -10.09
C PRO A 292 29.17 -17.78 -9.77
N GLU A 293 29.58 -17.11 -8.69
CA GLU A 293 30.98 -17.12 -8.20
C GLU A 293 31.32 -18.34 -7.32
N GLY A 294 30.38 -19.26 -7.11
CA GLY A 294 30.58 -20.46 -6.30
C GLY A 294 30.42 -20.24 -4.79
N ASN A 295 29.90 -19.09 -4.36
CA ASN A 295 29.68 -18.80 -2.94
C ASN A 295 28.26 -19.18 -2.50
N PRO A 296 28.08 -19.72 -1.29
CA PRO A 296 26.76 -20.06 -0.79
C PRO A 296 25.97 -18.79 -0.46
N PHE A 297 24.68 -18.76 -0.77
CA PHE A 297 23.79 -17.66 -0.40
C PHE A 297 22.54 -18.15 0.33
N LEU A 298 21.99 -17.24 1.13
CA LEU A 298 20.66 -17.33 1.72
C LEU A 298 19.96 -16.00 1.45
N ARG A 299 18.70 -16.07 1.01
CA ARG A 299 17.83 -14.90 0.84
C ARG A 299 16.43 -15.19 1.32
N THR A 300 15.73 -14.14 1.76
CA THR A 300 14.31 -14.21 2.09
C THR A 300 13.52 -13.06 1.50
N THR A 301 12.23 -13.27 1.30
CA THR A 301 11.26 -12.23 0.97
C THR A 301 10.04 -12.34 1.87
N GLU A 302 9.46 -11.20 2.22
CA GLU A 302 8.42 -11.08 3.24
C GLU A 302 7.16 -10.46 2.64
N HIS A 303 6.09 -11.24 2.61
CA HIS A 303 4.78 -10.84 2.09
C HIS A 303 3.76 -10.75 3.23
N LEU A 304 2.93 -9.72 3.18
CA LEU A 304 1.70 -9.62 3.97
C LEU A 304 0.53 -9.92 3.04
N VAL A 305 -0.22 -10.98 3.35
CA VAL A 305 -1.30 -11.50 2.51
C VAL A 305 -2.62 -11.40 3.28
N PRO A 306 -3.46 -10.38 3.02
CA PRO A 306 -4.78 -10.31 3.63
C PRO A 306 -5.71 -11.38 3.04
N ILE A 307 -6.34 -12.19 3.88
CA ILE A 307 -7.35 -13.18 3.47
C ILE A 307 -8.72 -12.71 3.92
N VAL A 308 -9.69 -12.73 3.00
CA VAL A 308 -11.07 -12.33 3.26
C VAL A 308 -12.04 -13.50 3.08
N GLU A 309 -13.24 -13.35 3.65
CA GLU A 309 -14.34 -14.29 3.43
C GLU A 309 -15.04 -13.99 2.10
N GLN A 310 -15.58 -15.04 1.48
CA GLN A 310 -16.50 -14.90 0.36
C GLN A 310 -17.85 -14.39 0.90
N THR A 311 -18.02 -13.08 1.00
CA THR A 311 -19.23 -12.46 1.59
C THR A 311 -20.39 -12.30 0.62
N ILE A 312 -20.11 -12.29 -0.68
CA ILE A 312 -21.10 -12.14 -1.75
C ILE A 312 -20.79 -13.10 -2.90
N ASP A 313 -21.81 -13.52 -3.63
CA ASP A 313 -21.66 -14.27 -4.89
C ASP A 313 -22.60 -13.71 -5.97
N PHE A 314 -22.33 -14.03 -7.23
CA PHE A 314 -23.09 -13.57 -8.39
C PHE A 314 -23.27 -14.70 -9.41
N ASP A 315 -24.52 -15.12 -9.60
CA ASP A 315 -24.89 -16.27 -10.43
C ASP A 315 -25.69 -15.86 -11.70
N GLN A 316 -25.90 -14.56 -11.91
CA GLN A 316 -26.71 -14.06 -13.01
C GLN A 316 -25.94 -14.05 -14.33
N LYS A 317 -26.66 -14.30 -15.43
CA LYS A 317 -26.13 -14.21 -16.82
C LYS A 317 -26.67 -13.00 -17.59
N LEU A 318 -27.69 -12.37 -17.05
CA LEU A 318 -28.38 -11.21 -17.61
C LEU A 318 -28.73 -10.27 -16.47
N VAL A 319 -28.48 -8.98 -16.68
CA VAL A 319 -28.97 -7.91 -15.80
C VAL A 319 -29.75 -6.89 -16.61
N GLN A 320 -30.54 -6.08 -15.91
CA GLN A 320 -31.33 -5.01 -16.50
C GLN A 320 -30.74 -3.66 -16.12
N ALA A 321 -30.72 -2.75 -17.10
CA ALA A 321 -30.51 -1.32 -16.89
C ALA A 321 -31.82 -0.56 -17.04
N ASP A 322 -32.08 0.31 -16.06
CA ASP A 322 -33.24 1.19 -16.04
C ASP A 322 -32.81 2.65 -16.21
N LEU A 323 -33.72 3.47 -16.75
CA LEU A 323 -33.48 4.90 -16.90
C LEU A 323 -33.62 5.58 -15.53
N LEU A 324 -32.54 6.23 -15.11
CA LEU A 324 -32.49 7.22 -14.04
C LEU A 324 -32.63 8.63 -14.63
N GLU A 325 -32.87 9.62 -13.77
CA GLU A 325 -32.84 11.04 -14.16
C GLU A 325 -31.49 11.43 -14.79
N ASN A 326 -31.50 12.57 -15.51
CA ASN A 326 -30.30 13.15 -16.15
C ASN A 326 -29.61 12.24 -17.18
N GLN A 327 -30.38 11.47 -17.95
CA GLN A 327 -29.88 10.59 -19.03
C GLN A 327 -28.83 9.59 -18.52
N ARG A 328 -29.14 8.95 -17.40
CA ARG A 328 -28.29 7.91 -16.80
C ARG A 328 -29.02 6.60 -16.75
N LEU A 329 -28.28 5.52 -16.93
CA LEU A 329 -28.76 4.18 -16.75
C LEU A 329 -28.26 3.66 -15.41
N ILE A 330 -29.14 3.13 -14.59
CA ILE A 330 -28.78 2.38 -13.39
C ILE A 330 -28.80 0.89 -13.72
N ILE A 331 -27.70 0.21 -13.47
CA ILE A 331 -27.53 -1.23 -13.67
C ILE A 331 -27.55 -1.87 -12.28
N GLN A 332 -28.58 -2.65 -12.00
CA GLN A 332 -28.68 -3.38 -10.75
C GLN A 332 -28.04 -4.76 -10.89
N LEU A 333 -27.19 -5.11 -9.94
CA LEU A 333 -26.49 -6.38 -9.83
C LEU A 333 -27.04 -7.11 -8.61
N PRO A 334 -27.99 -8.04 -8.78
CA PRO A 334 -28.47 -8.88 -7.69
C PRO A 334 -27.32 -9.74 -7.17
N MET A 335 -27.10 -9.70 -5.86
CA MET A 335 -26.05 -10.41 -5.17
C MET A 335 -26.66 -11.50 -4.29
N VAL A 336 -25.96 -12.61 -4.15
CA VAL A 336 -26.25 -13.59 -3.10
C VAL A 336 -25.38 -13.23 -1.89
N ASN A 337 -26.01 -12.77 -0.81
CA ASN A 337 -25.30 -12.43 0.42
C ASN A 337 -25.01 -13.70 1.23
N GLN A 338 -23.74 -14.07 1.33
CA GLN A 338 -23.27 -15.25 2.06
C GLN A 338 -23.14 -14.99 3.57
N SER A 339 -23.26 -13.73 3.99
CA SER A 339 -23.09 -13.31 5.39
C SER A 339 -24.36 -13.52 6.24
N GLN A 340 -25.50 -13.80 5.62
CA GLN A 340 -26.79 -13.99 6.30
C GLN A 340 -27.05 -15.43 6.76
N THR A 341 -26.12 -16.37 6.56
CA THR A 341 -26.30 -17.78 6.99
C THR A 341 -25.97 -18.06 8.45
N GLU A 342 -25.47 -17.09 9.22
CA GLU A 342 -25.31 -17.21 10.68
C GLU A 342 -25.79 -15.92 11.37
N GLU A 343 -27.06 -15.88 11.80
CA GLU A 343 -27.53 -14.92 12.80
C GLU A 343 -26.78 -15.15 14.11
N LYS A 344 -25.60 -14.54 14.27
CA LYS A 344 -25.10 -14.20 15.59
C LYS A 344 -25.80 -12.91 16.01
N GLU A 345 -26.72 -13.02 16.96
CA GLU A 345 -27.20 -11.90 17.76
C GLU A 345 -25.99 -11.15 18.33
N THR A 346 -25.58 -10.06 17.69
CA THR A 346 -24.62 -9.13 18.28
C THR A 346 -25.35 -8.20 19.23
N GLU A 347 -24.70 -7.96 20.37
CA GLU A 347 -25.20 -7.15 21.47
C GLU A 347 -25.70 -5.76 21.02
N VAL A 348 -26.75 -5.31 21.70
CA VAL A 348 -27.45 -4.05 21.51
C VAL A 348 -26.50 -2.86 21.52
N GLY A 349 -26.32 -2.18 20.38
CA GLY A 349 -25.85 -0.78 20.37
C GLY A 349 -24.95 -0.33 19.21
N GLU A 350 -24.31 -1.21 18.45
CA GLU A 350 -23.51 -0.80 17.29
C GLU A 350 -24.36 -0.82 16.01
N VAL A 351 -24.67 0.36 15.48
CA VAL A 351 -25.17 0.49 14.10
C VAL A 351 -23.99 0.23 13.18
N THR A 352 -23.88 -0.99 12.64
CA THR A 352 -22.89 -1.33 11.62
C THR A 352 -23.28 -0.68 10.30
N GLU A 353 -22.39 0.17 9.76
CA GLU A 353 -22.50 0.68 8.39
C GLU A 353 -22.63 -0.51 7.41
N PRO A 354 -23.44 -0.38 6.34
CA PRO A 354 -23.56 -1.45 5.34
C PRO A 354 -22.19 -1.77 4.73
N ALA A 355 -21.97 -3.04 4.37
CA ALA A 355 -20.77 -3.44 3.65
C ALA A 355 -20.69 -2.69 2.31
N HIS A 356 -19.51 -2.17 1.98
CA HIS A 356 -19.25 -1.45 0.73
C HIS A 356 -18.32 -2.29 -0.14
N TYR A 357 -18.53 -2.20 -1.46
CA TYR A 357 -17.74 -2.93 -2.45
C TYR A 357 -17.31 -1.98 -3.55
N ARG A 358 -16.11 -2.20 -4.10
CA ARG A 358 -15.65 -1.53 -5.32
C ARG A 358 -16.09 -2.34 -6.52
N LEU A 359 -16.79 -1.69 -7.45
CA LEU A 359 -17.26 -2.29 -8.69
C LEU A 359 -16.51 -1.67 -9.86
N ILE A 360 -16.09 -2.49 -10.82
CA ILE A 360 -15.44 -2.06 -12.06
C ILE A 360 -15.96 -2.94 -13.19
N ALA A 361 -16.40 -2.35 -14.30
CA ALA A 361 -16.83 -3.08 -15.49
C ALA A 361 -16.55 -2.30 -16.78
N GLU A 362 -16.37 -3.03 -17.88
CA GLU A 362 -16.33 -2.47 -19.22
C GLU A 362 -17.72 -2.59 -19.87
N VAL A 363 -18.20 -1.52 -20.48
CA VAL A 363 -19.45 -1.51 -21.26
C VAL A 363 -19.14 -1.67 -22.74
N TRP A 364 -19.84 -2.60 -23.37
CA TRP A 364 -19.73 -2.90 -24.80
C TRP A 364 -21.12 -2.88 -25.45
N GLY A 365 -21.19 -2.45 -26.71
CA GLY A 365 -22.41 -2.45 -27.51
C GLY A 365 -22.09 -2.68 -28.99
N TYR A 366 -23.09 -2.71 -29.87
CA TYR A 366 -22.87 -2.94 -31.30
C TYR A 366 -22.63 -1.63 -32.04
N ASP A 367 -21.86 -1.69 -33.12
CA ASP A 367 -21.78 -0.58 -34.08
C ASP A 367 -23.16 -0.23 -34.66
N ALA A 368 -23.26 0.95 -35.30
CA ALA A 368 -24.51 1.43 -35.91
C ALA A 368 -25.13 0.46 -36.94
N MET A 369 -24.37 -0.50 -37.47
CA MET A 369 -24.85 -1.50 -38.42
C MET A 369 -25.27 -2.82 -37.74
N GLY A 370 -25.04 -2.96 -36.43
CA GLY A 370 -25.36 -4.17 -35.67
C GLY A 370 -24.41 -5.34 -35.94
N ARG A 371 -23.25 -5.10 -36.57
CA ARG A 371 -22.39 -6.18 -37.10
C ARG A 371 -21.26 -6.58 -36.16
N LYS A 372 -20.76 -5.63 -35.36
CA LYS A 372 -19.59 -5.82 -34.51
C LYS A 372 -19.80 -5.18 -33.14
N MET A 373 -19.43 -5.91 -32.08
CA MET A 373 -19.30 -5.34 -30.74
C MET A 373 -18.11 -4.39 -30.67
N ILE A 374 -18.37 -3.16 -30.23
CA ILE A 374 -17.41 -2.08 -30.02
C ILE A 374 -17.42 -1.67 -28.54
N PRO A 375 -16.28 -1.21 -28.01
CA PRO A 375 -16.20 -0.75 -26.63
C PRO A 375 -16.89 0.62 -26.50
N VAL A 376 -17.53 0.86 -25.36
CA VAL A 376 -18.29 2.09 -25.09
C VAL A 376 -17.58 2.95 -24.06
N SER A 377 -17.44 2.42 -22.84
CA SER A 377 -16.89 3.12 -21.68
C SER A 377 -16.61 2.10 -20.58
N TRP A 378 -15.72 2.42 -19.66
CA TRP A 378 -15.62 1.69 -18.40
C TRP A 378 -16.45 2.42 -17.36
N ILE A 379 -17.01 1.69 -16.40
CA ILE A 379 -17.80 2.24 -15.29
C ILE A 379 -17.29 1.65 -13.97
N SER A 380 -17.31 2.47 -12.91
CA SER A 380 -16.87 2.07 -11.57
C SER A 380 -17.52 2.88 -10.46
N THR A 381 -17.62 2.32 -9.26
CA THR A 381 -18.04 3.04 -8.06
C THR A 381 -17.63 2.26 -6.82
N ILE A 382 -17.74 2.87 -5.64
CA ILE A 382 -17.86 2.15 -4.37
C ILE A 382 -19.33 2.20 -3.96
N ALA A 383 -20.00 1.05 -3.90
CA ALA A 383 -21.42 0.97 -3.60
C ALA A 383 -21.68 0.16 -2.31
N PRO A 384 -22.62 0.61 -1.45
CA PRO A 384 -23.12 -0.22 -0.37
C PRO A 384 -23.97 -1.37 -0.92
N LEU A 385 -23.88 -2.53 -0.29
CA LEU A 385 -24.82 -3.63 -0.53
C LEU A 385 -26.17 -3.27 0.11
N THR A 386 -27.17 -2.99 -0.72
CA THR A 386 -28.51 -2.59 -0.25
C THR A 386 -29.56 -3.55 -0.80
N LYS A 387 -30.33 -4.20 0.09
CA LYS A 387 -31.35 -5.20 -0.28
C LYS A 387 -30.79 -6.25 -1.25
N ASP A 388 -29.59 -6.76 -0.93
CA ASP A 388 -28.87 -7.75 -1.73
C ASP A 388 -28.63 -7.33 -3.19
N SER A 389 -28.47 -6.03 -3.44
CA SER A 389 -28.13 -5.49 -4.76
C SER A 389 -27.02 -4.46 -4.66
N LEU A 390 -26.14 -4.48 -5.66
CA LEU A 390 -25.16 -3.42 -5.92
C LEU A 390 -25.56 -2.68 -7.20
N ALA A 391 -25.24 -1.39 -7.27
CA ALA A 391 -25.63 -0.55 -8.40
C ALA A 391 -24.41 0.08 -9.09
N LEU A 392 -24.41 0.03 -10.42
CA LEU A 392 -23.52 0.81 -11.28
C LEU A 392 -24.34 1.82 -12.07
N GLN A 393 -23.72 2.93 -12.48
CA GLN A 393 -24.36 3.89 -13.37
C GLN A 393 -23.56 4.12 -14.65
N LEU A 394 -24.28 4.33 -15.76
CA LEU A 394 -23.74 4.69 -17.06
C LEU A 394 -24.43 5.97 -17.58
N ASP A 395 -23.64 6.99 -17.90
CA ASP A 395 -24.13 8.18 -18.58
C ASP A 395 -24.36 7.89 -20.07
N GLU A 396 -25.57 8.14 -20.59
CA GLU A 396 -25.95 7.79 -21.97
C GLU A 396 -25.09 8.50 -23.02
N ARG A 397 -24.44 9.63 -22.68
CA ARG A 397 -23.50 10.33 -23.57
C ARG A 397 -22.28 9.47 -23.92
N TRP A 398 -21.90 8.49 -23.09
CA TRP A 398 -20.84 7.53 -23.44
C TRP A 398 -21.26 6.62 -24.61
N VAL A 399 -22.52 6.15 -24.59
CA VAL A 399 -23.10 5.36 -25.69
C VAL A 399 -23.15 6.20 -26.97
N GLN A 400 -23.58 7.46 -26.85
CA GLN A 400 -23.62 8.41 -27.97
C GLN A 400 -22.23 8.67 -28.55
N ARG A 401 -21.21 8.92 -27.70
CA ARG A 401 -19.82 9.14 -28.13
C ARG A 401 -19.27 7.94 -28.89
N ALA A 402 -19.52 6.72 -28.40
CA ALA A 402 -19.09 5.49 -29.04
C ALA A 402 -19.88 5.15 -30.31
N LYS A 403 -21.03 5.80 -30.54
CA LYS A 403 -21.99 5.48 -31.60
C LYS A 403 -22.44 4.01 -31.54
N ALA A 404 -22.61 3.52 -30.31
CA ALA A 404 -23.01 2.15 -30.03
C ALA A 404 -24.54 2.04 -29.93
N GLN A 405 -25.06 0.85 -30.23
CA GLN A 405 -26.46 0.48 -30.07
C GLN A 405 -26.60 -0.87 -29.38
N GLY A 406 -27.77 -1.14 -28.80
CA GLY A 406 -28.04 -2.41 -28.15
C GLY A 406 -28.09 -3.60 -29.11
N PRO A 407 -28.00 -4.84 -28.60
CA PRO A 407 -27.88 -5.18 -27.18
C PRO A 407 -26.51 -4.84 -26.58
N PHE A 408 -26.45 -4.64 -25.26
CA PHE A 408 -25.22 -4.29 -24.56
C PHE A 408 -24.69 -5.47 -23.73
N GLU A 409 -23.41 -5.42 -23.39
CA GLU A 409 -22.74 -6.36 -22.50
C GLU A 409 -21.87 -5.60 -21.50
N LEU A 410 -21.82 -6.08 -20.26
CA LEU A 410 -20.72 -5.80 -19.35
C LEU A 410 -19.63 -6.87 -19.55
N ARG A 411 -18.37 -6.44 -19.58
CA ARG A 411 -17.20 -7.32 -19.63
C ARG A 411 -16.26 -7.03 -18.49
N ASN A 412 -15.53 -8.06 -18.07
CA ASN A 412 -14.56 -7.99 -17.00
C ASN A 412 -15.13 -7.31 -15.74
N LEU A 413 -16.39 -7.61 -15.40
CA LEU A 413 -17.02 -7.13 -14.18
C LEU A 413 -16.27 -7.72 -13.00
N ARG A 414 -15.74 -6.85 -12.15
CA ARG A 414 -15.00 -7.18 -10.94
C ARG A 414 -15.64 -6.48 -9.76
N ILE A 415 -15.93 -7.23 -8.72
CA ILE A 415 -16.45 -6.73 -7.44
C ILE A 415 -15.45 -7.10 -6.35
N GLU A 416 -14.91 -6.09 -5.69
CA GLU A 416 -13.85 -6.20 -4.69
C GLU A 416 -14.33 -5.66 -3.35
N GLU A 417 -13.83 -6.21 -2.25
CA GLU A 417 -13.96 -5.54 -0.94
C GLU A 417 -13.06 -4.29 -0.90
N THR A 418 -13.45 -3.29 -0.10
CA THR A 418 -12.86 -1.95 -0.17
C THR A 418 -11.60 -1.76 0.67
N GLU A 419 -11.29 -2.68 1.58
CA GLU A 419 -10.20 -2.52 2.53
C GLU A 419 -8.88 -3.07 1.98
N ASN A 420 -8.90 -4.12 1.17
CA ASN A 420 -7.70 -4.73 0.56
C ASN A 420 -7.78 -4.86 -0.97
N TYR A 421 -8.93 -4.53 -1.58
CA TYR A 421 -9.21 -4.64 -3.00
C TYR A 421 -9.13 -6.07 -3.55
N ILE A 422 -9.47 -7.06 -2.72
CA ILE A 422 -9.50 -8.48 -3.12
C ILE A 422 -10.79 -8.76 -3.89
N PRO A 423 -10.70 -9.33 -5.11
CA PRO A 423 -11.88 -9.61 -5.92
C PRO A 423 -12.67 -10.81 -5.38
N LEU A 424 -13.94 -10.56 -5.04
CA LEU A 424 -14.89 -11.57 -4.59
C LEU A 424 -15.69 -12.15 -5.76
N VAL A 425 -16.00 -11.31 -6.76
CA VAL A 425 -16.74 -11.72 -7.97
C VAL A 425 -15.98 -11.26 -9.20
N ASN A 426 -15.85 -12.17 -10.17
CA ASN A 426 -15.27 -11.90 -11.48
C ASN A 426 -16.15 -12.50 -12.58
N VAL A 427 -16.75 -11.67 -13.42
CA VAL A 427 -17.59 -12.09 -14.55
C VAL A 427 -17.01 -11.59 -15.85
N LYS A 428 -16.55 -12.52 -16.70
CA LYS A 428 -15.91 -12.19 -17.98
C LYS A 428 -16.87 -11.48 -18.94
N ARG A 429 -18.13 -11.95 -19.01
CA ARG A 429 -19.19 -11.39 -19.85
C ARG A 429 -20.54 -11.54 -19.17
N LEU A 430 -21.30 -10.47 -19.17
CA LEU A 430 -22.64 -10.39 -18.59
C LEU A 430 -23.55 -9.63 -19.57
N SER A 431 -24.64 -10.24 -20.01
CA SER A 431 -25.58 -9.57 -20.91
C SER A 431 -26.30 -8.43 -20.18
N LEU A 432 -26.48 -7.29 -20.86
CA LEU A 432 -27.20 -6.14 -20.34
C LEU A 432 -28.43 -5.86 -21.20
N SER A 433 -29.60 -6.14 -20.63
CA SER A 433 -30.89 -5.72 -21.19
C SER A 433 -31.23 -4.30 -20.76
N LEU A 434 -31.93 -3.57 -21.61
CA LEU A 434 -32.42 -2.23 -21.29
C LEU A 434 -33.93 -2.29 -21.07
N SER A 435 -34.44 -1.54 -20.10
CA SER A 435 -35.87 -1.32 -20.01
C SER A 435 -36.38 -0.48 -21.18
N LYS A 436 -37.69 -0.56 -21.46
CA LYS A 436 -38.31 0.17 -22.57
C LYS A 436 -38.07 1.69 -22.50
N MET A 437 -38.01 2.25 -21.29
CA MET A 437 -37.70 3.66 -21.07
C MET A 437 -36.25 3.98 -21.42
N ALA A 438 -35.29 3.17 -20.95
CA ALA A 438 -33.88 3.31 -21.28
C ALA A 438 -33.63 3.19 -22.80
N GLU A 439 -34.24 2.21 -23.46
CA GLU A 439 -34.16 2.09 -24.92
C GLU A 439 -34.69 3.34 -25.64
N THR A 440 -35.80 3.90 -25.17
CA THR A 440 -36.42 5.08 -25.77
C THR A 440 -35.54 6.31 -25.59
N SER A 441 -34.91 6.48 -24.42
CA SER A 441 -33.97 7.57 -24.15
C SER A 441 -32.76 7.52 -25.08
N LEU A 442 -32.09 6.37 -25.17
CA LEU A 442 -30.95 6.19 -26.10
C LEU A 442 -31.33 6.41 -27.57
N LYS A 443 -32.49 5.91 -28.01
CA LYS A 443 -32.98 6.15 -29.39
C LYS A 443 -33.21 7.65 -29.63
N THR A 444 -33.76 8.36 -28.65
CA THR A 444 -34.02 9.80 -28.73
C THR A 444 -32.71 10.60 -28.78
N LEU A 445 -31.73 10.23 -27.95
CA LEU A 445 -30.40 10.83 -27.93
C LEU A 445 -29.67 10.61 -29.27
N ALA A 446 -29.74 9.41 -29.84
CA ALA A 446 -29.15 9.08 -31.14
C ALA A 446 -29.76 9.87 -32.32
N LEU A 447 -31.05 10.24 -32.23
CA LEU A 447 -31.75 11.04 -33.24
C LEU A 447 -31.50 12.55 -33.09
N ASN A 448 -31.00 13.01 -31.95
CA ASN A 448 -30.74 14.42 -31.69
C ASN A 448 -29.50 14.91 -32.45
N LYS A 449 -29.70 15.32 -33.71
CA LYS A 449 -28.64 15.81 -34.60
C LYS A 449 -27.98 17.12 -34.14
N THR A 450 -28.57 17.85 -33.20
CA THR A 450 -27.99 19.07 -32.61
C THR A 450 -27.21 18.81 -31.33
N ALA A 451 -27.30 17.60 -30.76
CA ALA A 451 -26.43 17.17 -29.67
C ALA A 451 -25.05 16.80 -30.23
N SER A 452 -24.25 17.82 -30.53
CA SER A 452 -22.82 17.66 -30.77
C SER A 452 -22.15 17.18 -29.48
N PHE A 453 -21.36 16.12 -29.57
CA PHE A 453 -20.45 15.77 -28.48
C PHE A 453 -19.19 16.63 -28.62
N ASP A 454 -19.09 17.67 -27.79
CA ASP A 454 -17.96 18.61 -27.88
C ASP A 454 -16.76 18.13 -27.04
N ALA A 455 -17.01 17.57 -25.84
CA ALA A 455 -15.96 17.08 -24.94
C ALA A 455 -16.49 16.14 -23.85
N ILE A 456 -15.59 15.35 -23.25
CA ILE A 456 -15.87 14.57 -22.03
C ILE A 456 -15.98 15.53 -20.85
N THR A 457 -17.14 15.57 -20.19
CA THR A 457 -17.41 16.46 -19.05
C THR A 457 -17.06 15.81 -17.70
N HIS A 458 -16.99 16.62 -16.64
CA HIS A 458 -16.77 16.13 -15.28
C HIS A 458 -17.92 15.22 -14.83
N GLU A 459 -19.16 15.57 -15.15
CA GLU A 459 -20.33 14.77 -14.82
C GLU A 459 -20.26 13.39 -15.51
N MET A 460 -19.83 13.33 -16.77
CA MET A 460 -19.61 12.05 -17.44
C MET A 460 -18.59 11.16 -16.74
N ARG A 461 -17.55 11.76 -16.14
CA ARG A 461 -16.46 11.02 -15.48
C ARG A 461 -16.74 10.63 -14.03
N MET A 462 -17.49 11.44 -13.29
CA MET A 462 -17.62 11.33 -11.83
C MET A 462 -19.05 11.12 -11.35
N GLY A 463 -20.04 11.30 -12.23
CA GLY A 463 -21.44 11.35 -11.86
C GLY A 463 -21.92 12.76 -11.56
N VAL A 464 -23.19 12.89 -11.18
CA VAL A 464 -23.78 14.17 -10.80
C VAL A 464 -23.28 14.54 -9.41
N LYS A 465 -22.64 15.71 -9.28
CA LYS A 465 -22.22 16.25 -7.99
C LYS A 465 -23.46 16.45 -7.09
N PRO A 466 -23.44 16.04 -5.80
CA PRO A 466 -24.60 16.21 -4.92
C PRO A 466 -24.99 17.68 -4.71
N ASP A 467 -26.30 17.97 -4.64
CA ASP A 467 -26.85 19.31 -4.39
C ASP A 467 -26.25 20.01 -3.17
N THR A 468 -25.95 19.25 -2.11
CA THR A 468 -25.32 19.75 -0.87
C THR A 468 -23.95 20.36 -1.11
N LEU A 469 -23.23 19.91 -2.14
CA LEU A 469 -21.95 20.46 -2.57
C LEU A 469 -22.09 21.46 -3.72
N GLN A 470 -23.21 21.46 -4.44
CA GLN A 470 -23.51 22.43 -5.51
C GLN A 470 -24.02 23.77 -4.96
N LYS A 471 -24.85 23.76 -3.90
CA LYS A 471 -25.55 24.94 -3.36
C LYS A 471 -24.73 25.78 -2.37
N ILE A 472 -23.41 25.56 -2.31
CA ILE A 472 -22.51 26.35 -1.49
C ILE A 472 -22.23 27.69 -2.21
N ASP A 473 -23.28 28.50 -2.35
CA ASP A 473 -23.26 29.82 -2.98
C ASP A 473 -23.75 30.87 -1.96
N ALA A 474 -22.83 31.77 -1.58
CA ALA A 474 -22.90 33.10 -0.94
C ALA A 474 -23.96 33.47 0.14
N THR A 475 -24.99 32.68 0.46
CA THR A 475 -26.16 33.15 1.26
C THR A 475 -26.49 32.33 2.51
N THR A 476 -25.82 31.20 2.76
CA THR A 476 -25.98 30.44 4.01
C THR A 476 -24.79 30.63 4.95
N GLN A 477 -25.08 31.00 6.20
CA GLN A 477 -24.13 31.36 7.23
C GLN A 477 -23.04 30.29 7.49
N ALA A 478 -21.78 30.74 7.41
CA ALA A 478 -20.66 30.46 8.34
C ALA A 478 -20.12 29.03 8.50
N LEU A 479 -19.73 28.37 7.40
CA LEU A 479 -18.57 27.46 7.43
C LEU A 479 -17.31 28.25 7.03
N PRO A 480 -16.12 28.00 7.60
CA PRO A 480 -14.90 28.70 7.22
C PRO A 480 -14.68 28.70 5.71
N SER A 481 -14.19 29.82 5.18
CA SER A 481 -13.78 30.01 3.78
C SER A 481 -12.68 29.02 3.39
N SER A 482 -12.81 28.41 2.20
CA SER A 482 -11.81 27.65 1.41
C SER A 482 -10.43 27.48 2.06
N GLY A 483 -10.07 26.26 2.48
CA GLY A 483 -8.87 26.00 3.29
C GLY A 483 -7.82 25.09 2.65
N LEU A 484 -6.71 24.89 3.33
CA LEU A 484 -5.71 23.87 2.99
C LEU A 484 -5.64 22.82 4.10
N MET A 485 -5.82 21.55 3.78
CA MET A 485 -5.71 20.48 4.76
C MET A 485 -4.31 19.86 4.72
N LEU A 486 -3.64 19.79 5.87
CA LEU A 486 -2.35 19.11 6.05
C LEU A 486 -2.61 17.71 6.60
N VAL A 487 -2.30 16.67 5.83
CA VAL A 487 -2.67 15.28 6.10
C VAL A 487 -1.41 14.45 6.36
N HIS A 488 -1.39 13.74 7.50
CA HIS A 488 -0.26 12.89 7.90
C HIS A 488 -0.32 11.51 7.23
N GLY A 489 0.67 10.66 7.53
CA GLY A 489 0.78 9.31 6.98
C GLY A 489 0.44 8.19 7.97
N TYR A 490 0.71 6.96 7.55
CA TYR A 490 0.56 5.75 8.34
C TYR A 490 1.33 5.83 9.67
N CYS A 491 0.65 5.51 10.78
CA CYS A 491 1.25 5.39 12.11
C CYS A 491 2.15 6.59 12.48
N SER A 492 1.83 7.78 11.96
CA SER A 492 2.65 8.96 12.11
C SER A 492 2.16 9.85 13.25
N GLY A 493 3.10 10.48 13.93
CA GLY A 493 2.80 11.57 14.86
C GLY A 493 2.47 12.86 14.12
N ASP A 494 2.48 13.98 14.83
CA ASP A 494 2.19 15.29 14.25
C ASP A 494 3.36 15.81 13.39
N VAL A 495 3.47 15.31 12.16
CA VAL A 495 4.55 15.67 11.21
C VAL A 495 4.41 17.08 10.65
N TRP A 496 3.21 17.67 10.73
CA TRP A 496 2.88 18.98 10.17
C TRP A 496 2.82 20.09 11.22
N GLY A 497 2.41 19.82 12.45
CA GLY A 497 2.28 20.83 13.51
C GLY A 497 3.48 21.75 13.67
N PRO A 498 4.73 21.25 13.73
CA PRO A 498 5.92 22.09 13.84
C PRO A 498 6.17 23.05 12.67
N VAL A 499 5.52 22.82 11.53
CA VAL A 499 5.68 23.61 10.29
C VAL A 499 4.36 24.17 9.77
N ALA A 500 3.25 23.97 10.48
CA ALA A 500 1.91 24.37 10.04
C ALA A 500 1.82 25.88 9.78
N SER A 501 2.57 26.69 10.54
CA SER A 501 2.66 28.14 10.34
C SER A 501 3.28 28.57 9.01
N GLN A 502 3.88 27.66 8.25
CA GLN A 502 4.40 27.90 6.90
C GLN A 502 3.29 27.86 5.84
N PHE A 503 2.09 27.38 6.21
CA PHE A 503 0.94 27.26 5.33
C PHE A 503 -0.14 28.27 5.72
N SER A 504 -0.62 29.06 4.75
CA SER A 504 -1.67 30.04 4.96
C SER A 504 -3.05 29.41 4.83
N ASN A 505 -3.95 29.78 5.75
CA ASN A 505 -5.32 29.25 5.83
C ASN A 505 -5.36 27.70 5.85
N ALA A 506 -4.48 27.10 6.66
CA ALA A 506 -4.33 25.67 6.74
C ALA A 506 -4.88 25.09 8.05
N VAL A 507 -5.39 23.86 7.97
CA VAL A 507 -5.82 23.05 9.12
C VAL A 507 -5.05 21.73 9.11
N VAL A 508 -4.68 21.24 10.29
CA VAL A 508 -4.01 19.94 10.44
C VAL A 508 -5.06 18.88 10.70
N PHE A 509 -5.19 17.92 9.79
CA PHE A 509 -5.98 16.71 10.03
C PHE A 509 -5.26 15.81 11.03
N SER A 510 -5.98 15.30 12.03
CA SER A 510 -5.40 14.53 13.15
C SER A 510 -6.09 13.17 13.35
N ASP A 511 -5.50 12.11 12.80
CA ASP A 511 -5.73 10.68 13.12
C ASP A 511 -4.38 10.03 13.46
N LEU A 512 -3.65 10.69 14.36
CA LEU A 512 -2.25 10.40 14.64
C LEU A 512 -2.07 8.99 15.22
N ASN A 513 -0.97 8.33 14.86
CA ASN A 513 -0.62 6.98 15.29
C ASN A 513 -1.69 5.92 14.96
N ALA A 514 -2.51 6.17 13.95
CA ALA A 514 -3.50 5.20 13.47
C ALA A 514 -2.98 4.40 12.27
N ASN A 515 -3.60 3.23 12.08
CA ASN A 515 -3.46 2.41 10.90
C ASN A 515 -4.84 2.29 10.23
N ARG A 516 -4.91 2.70 8.97
CA ARG A 516 -6.15 2.80 8.19
C ARG A 516 -5.92 2.23 6.81
N SER A 517 -6.93 1.55 6.26
CA SER A 517 -6.94 1.33 4.80
C SER A 517 -7.01 2.68 4.07
N HIS A 518 -6.73 2.70 2.78
CA HIS A 518 -6.89 3.92 1.98
C HIS A 518 -8.34 4.41 1.96
N ASP A 519 -9.32 3.50 1.95
CA ASP A 519 -10.75 3.84 1.98
C ASP A 519 -11.16 4.43 3.34
N GLU A 520 -10.82 3.76 4.44
CA GLU A 520 -11.13 4.24 5.79
C GLU A 520 -10.49 5.61 6.05
N PHE A 521 -9.24 5.79 5.63
CA PHE A 521 -8.53 7.06 5.79
C PHE A 521 -9.18 8.16 4.93
N ALA A 522 -9.51 7.87 3.67
CA ALA A 522 -10.20 8.81 2.79
C ALA A 522 -11.55 9.28 3.37
N ARG A 523 -12.34 8.37 3.93
CA ARG A 523 -13.62 8.70 4.60
C ARG A 523 -13.40 9.58 5.83
N LYS A 524 -12.37 9.31 6.65
CA LYS A 524 -12.03 10.17 7.79
C LYS A 524 -11.60 11.58 7.37
N ILE A 525 -10.78 11.69 6.31
CA ILE A 525 -10.38 12.97 5.73
C ILE A 525 -11.61 13.74 5.25
N ARG A 526 -12.53 13.07 4.53
CA ARG A 526 -13.80 13.66 4.12
C ARG A 526 -14.61 14.17 5.31
N ASP A 527 -14.79 13.35 6.33
CA ASP A 527 -15.63 13.68 7.50
C ASP A 527 -15.06 14.87 8.27
N PHE A 528 -13.75 14.93 8.43
CA PHE A 528 -13.08 16.12 8.96
C PHE A 528 -13.25 17.34 8.05
N GLY A 529 -13.14 17.14 6.74
CA GLY A 529 -13.34 18.17 5.72
C GLY A 529 -14.78 18.65 5.57
N ALA A 530 -15.77 17.93 6.13
CA ALA A 530 -17.19 18.26 5.97
C ALA A 530 -17.59 19.60 6.61
N SER A 531 -16.76 20.14 7.52
CA SER A 531 -16.91 21.49 8.05
C SER A 531 -16.35 22.59 7.13
N MET A 532 -15.81 22.24 5.97
CA MET A 532 -15.23 23.16 5.01
C MET A 532 -15.95 23.05 3.66
N ASN A 533 -16.27 24.21 3.09
CA ASN A 533 -16.95 24.31 1.79
C ASN A 533 -16.08 23.81 0.63
N SER A 534 -14.77 24.04 0.76
CA SER A 534 -13.75 23.74 -0.22
C SER A 534 -12.42 23.59 0.50
N TYR A 535 -11.57 22.68 0.02
CA TYR A 535 -10.19 22.57 0.52
C TYR A 535 -9.27 21.87 -0.48
N GLY A 536 -8.01 22.30 -0.56
CA GLY A 536 -6.93 21.48 -1.14
C GLY A 536 -6.25 20.61 -0.08
N ILE A 537 -5.37 19.71 -0.51
CA ILE A 537 -4.63 18.82 0.40
C ILE A 537 -3.11 18.91 0.15
N VAL A 538 -2.34 19.08 1.22
CA VAL A 538 -0.91 18.74 1.27
C VAL A 538 -0.75 17.53 2.18
N ALA A 539 -0.21 16.45 1.65
CA ALA A 539 -0.13 15.18 2.33
C ALA A 539 1.30 14.63 2.42
N HIS A 540 1.55 13.83 3.45
CA HIS A 540 2.80 13.11 3.65
C HIS A 540 2.54 11.61 3.69
N SER A 541 3.42 10.83 3.06
CA SER A 541 3.36 9.37 3.08
C SER A 541 1.97 8.86 2.64
N GLN A 542 1.36 7.90 3.37
CA GLN A 542 0.02 7.34 3.10
C GLN A 542 -1.09 8.39 2.92
N GLY A 543 -0.94 9.59 3.50
CA GLY A 543 -1.93 10.65 3.33
C GLY A 543 -2.15 11.04 1.87
N GLY A 544 -1.13 10.89 1.01
CA GLY A 544 -1.24 11.12 -0.42
C GLY A 544 -2.13 10.09 -1.11
N ASP A 545 -2.00 8.81 -0.74
CA ASP A 545 -2.84 7.74 -1.24
C ASP A 545 -4.30 7.94 -0.83
N ALA A 546 -4.52 8.27 0.44
CA ALA A 546 -5.86 8.54 0.99
C ALA A 546 -6.51 9.77 0.33
N ALA A 547 -5.76 10.85 0.06
CA ALA A 547 -6.25 12.02 -0.64
C ALA A 547 -6.66 11.71 -2.09
N LEU A 548 -5.86 10.92 -2.81
CA LEU A 548 -6.18 10.47 -4.16
C LEU A 548 -7.39 9.53 -4.16
N HIS A 549 -7.48 8.62 -3.20
CA HIS A 549 -8.64 7.74 -3.02
C HIS A 549 -9.92 8.56 -2.75
N LEU A 550 -9.86 9.53 -1.84
CA LEU A 550 -10.95 10.47 -1.56
C LEU A 550 -11.44 11.16 -2.83
N TYR A 551 -10.52 11.80 -3.57
CA TYR A 551 -10.87 12.48 -4.81
C TYR A 551 -11.43 11.52 -5.87
N THR A 552 -10.99 10.27 -5.88
CA THR A 552 -11.48 9.31 -6.87
C THR A 552 -12.90 8.85 -6.54
N TYR A 553 -13.18 8.41 -5.32
CA TYR A 553 -14.42 7.67 -5.04
C TYR A 553 -15.49 8.44 -4.29
N TYR A 554 -15.16 9.53 -3.60
CA TYR A 554 -16.12 10.22 -2.74
C TYR A 554 -16.25 11.69 -3.12
N TRP A 555 -17.49 12.18 -3.12
CA TRP A 555 -17.75 13.61 -3.20
C TRP A 555 -17.38 14.29 -1.88
N SER A 556 -16.64 15.39 -1.96
CA SER A 556 -16.21 16.15 -0.78
C SER A 556 -15.91 17.62 -1.13
N GLY A 557 -15.53 18.43 -0.14
CA GLY A 557 -15.05 19.80 -0.37
C GLY A 557 -13.82 19.87 -1.29
N LEU A 558 -13.06 18.78 -1.42
CA LEU A 558 -11.95 18.69 -2.38
C LEU A 558 -12.40 18.88 -3.84
N ASP A 559 -13.64 18.51 -4.17
CA ASP A 559 -14.24 18.67 -5.50
C ASP A 559 -14.67 20.11 -5.83
N ASN A 560 -14.61 21.00 -4.84
CA ASN A 560 -14.89 22.43 -4.97
C ASN A 560 -13.60 23.26 -4.92
N ALA A 561 -12.44 22.62 -4.69
CA ALA A 561 -11.14 23.27 -4.60
C ALA A 561 -10.80 24.04 -5.88
N SER A 562 -10.34 25.27 -5.72
CA SER A 562 -9.94 26.15 -6.83
C SER A 562 -8.49 26.62 -6.66
N GLY A 563 -7.77 26.82 -7.77
CA GLY A 563 -6.34 27.18 -7.77
C GLY A 563 -5.51 26.27 -8.68
N ASN A 564 -4.21 26.10 -8.37
CA ASN A 564 -3.28 25.40 -9.27
C ASN A 564 -3.14 23.90 -8.97
N ARG A 565 -2.89 23.52 -7.70
CA ARG A 565 -2.56 22.14 -7.31
C ARG A 565 -3.52 21.61 -6.25
N MET A 566 -4.36 20.65 -6.64
CA MET A 566 -5.42 20.10 -5.78
C MET A 566 -4.86 19.24 -4.65
N ILE A 567 -4.07 18.23 -5.01
CA ILE A 567 -3.40 17.32 -4.08
C ILE A 567 -1.91 17.50 -4.29
N GLN A 568 -1.20 17.74 -3.20
CA GLN A 568 0.26 17.80 -3.19
C GLN A 568 0.77 16.77 -2.20
N SER A 569 1.75 15.95 -2.59
CA SER A 569 2.22 14.88 -1.70
C SER A 569 3.74 14.77 -1.61
N LEU A 570 4.22 14.30 -0.45
CA LEU A 570 5.63 14.13 -0.14
C LEU A 570 5.91 12.70 0.32
N GLY A 571 6.80 12.00 -0.40
CA GLY A 571 7.23 10.64 -0.06
C GLY A 571 6.08 9.65 0.04
N THR A 572 5.03 9.82 -0.76
CA THR A 572 3.90 8.88 -0.80
C THR A 572 4.31 7.60 -1.53
N PRO A 573 4.10 6.41 -0.94
CA PRO A 573 4.43 5.13 -1.57
C PRO A 573 3.33 4.69 -2.54
N TYR A 574 3.12 5.43 -3.63
CA TYR A 574 2.05 5.13 -4.60
C TYR A 574 2.09 3.71 -5.16
N GLN A 575 3.28 3.09 -5.23
CA GLN A 575 3.48 1.70 -5.67
C GLN A 575 3.82 0.75 -4.51
N GLY A 576 3.50 1.16 -3.28
CA GLY A 576 3.80 0.43 -2.04
C GLY A 576 5.27 0.50 -1.61
N THR A 577 5.59 -0.12 -0.49
CA THR A 577 6.96 -0.25 0.02
C THR A 577 7.25 -1.69 0.47
N PRO A 578 8.43 -2.26 0.17
CA PRO A 578 8.87 -3.54 0.72
C PRO A 578 8.89 -3.56 2.25
N LEU A 579 9.02 -2.39 2.91
CA LEU A 579 8.98 -2.32 4.37
C LEU A 579 7.63 -2.75 4.96
N ALA A 580 6.52 -2.63 4.24
CA ALA A 580 5.21 -3.00 4.79
C ALA A 580 5.14 -4.51 5.10
N GLY A 581 5.67 -5.36 4.21
CA GLY A 581 5.77 -6.81 4.44
C GLY A 581 6.75 -7.16 5.55
N ASN A 582 7.92 -6.51 5.56
CA ASN A 582 8.93 -6.70 6.61
C ASN A 582 8.43 -6.25 7.99
N LEU A 583 7.71 -5.12 8.08
CA LEU A 583 7.13 -4.64 9.33
C LEU A 583 6.02 -5.55 9.84
N ALA A 584 5.23 -6.16 8.95
CA ALA A 584 4.28 -7.18 9.35
C ALA A 584 4.98 -8.39 9.98
N ALA A 585 6.11 -8.80 9.41
CA ALA A 585 6.92 -9.88 9.94
C ALA A 585 7.49 -9.59 11.34
N LEU A 586 7.84 -8.34 11.61
CA LEU A 586 8.32 -7.93 12.92
C LEU A 586 7.18 -7.68 13.92
N GLY A 587 6.03 -7.20 13.45
CA GLY A 587 4.85 -6.94 14.27
C GLY A 587 4.29 -8.20 14.94
N SER A 588 4.35 -9.35 14.25
CA SER A 588 3.96 -10.65 14.83
C SER A 588 4.85 -11.10 15.99
N VAL A 589 6.05 -10.54 16.10
CA VAL A 589 7.08 -10.91 17.07
C VAL A 589 7.22 -9.90 18.21
N PHE A 590 7.19 -8.60 17.91
CA PHE A 590 7.45 -7.53 18.88
C PHE A 590 6.20 -6.81 19.37
N GLY A 591 5.02 -7.16 18.83
CA GLY A 591 3.79 -6.41 19.00
C GLY A 591 3.65 -5.31 17.95
N VAL A 592 2.43 -5.05 17.52
CA VAL A 592 2.13 -4.12 16.43
C VAL A 592 2.00 -2.72 16.98
N GLY A 593 2.95 -1.82 16.68
CA GLY A 593 2.90 -0.42 17.12
C GLY A 593 1.56 0.23 16.79
N CYS A 594 1.19 0.24 15.50
CA CYS A 594 -0.14 0.68 15.05
C CYS A 594 -0.91 -0.39 14.25
N GLY A 595 -0.35 -1.57 13.98
CA GLY A 595 -0.96 -2.60 13.12
C GLY A 595 -0.14 -2.92 11.86
N THR A 596 -0.66 -3.75 10.98
CA THR A 596 -0.12 -4.00 9.64
C THR A 596 -1.05 -3.42 8.59
N ASN A 597 -0.50 -2.94 7.46
CA ASN A 597 -1.29 -2.29 6.42
C ASN A 597 -1.04 -2.96 5.06
N ALA A 598 -2.01 -3.73 4.59
CA ALA A 598 -1.90 -4.41 3.30
C ALA A 598 -1.87 -3.43 2.12
N ASN A 599 -2.52 -2.27 2.20
CA ASN A 599 -2.53 -1.31 1.09
C ASN A 599 -1.15 -0.68 0.83
N LEU A 600 -0.28 -0.61 1.84
CA LEU A 600 1.09 -0.12 1.69
C LEU A 600 2.07 -1.17 1.16
N THR A 601 1.64 -2.43 1.00
CA THR A 601 2.44 -3.45 0.32
C THR A 601 2.47 -3.18 -1.18
N THR A 602 3.48 -3.70 -1.88
CA THR A 602 3.61 -3.52 -3.34
C THR A 602 2.44 -4.14 -4.12
N SER A 603 1.89 -5.25 -3.65
CA SER A 603 0.72 -5.91 -4.25
C SER A 603 -0.59 -5.18 -3.91
N GLY A 604 -0.75 -4.75 -2.66
CA GLY A 604 -1.91 -3.97 -2.24
C GLY A 604 -2.02 -2.62 -2.94
N ALA A 605 -0.90 -1.90 -3.07
CA ALA A 605 -0.84 -0.63 -3.80
C ALA A 605 -1.18 -0.79 -5.29
N ALA A 606 -0.71 -1.88 -5.93
CA ALA A 606 -1.08 -2.17 -7.31
C ALA A 606 -2.55 -2.51 -7.48
N SER A 607 -3.13 -3.28 -6.56
CA SER A 607 -4.56 -3.61 -6.56
C SER A 607 -5.42 -2.36 -6.34
N TRP A 608 -4.99 -1.46 -5.46
CA TRP A 608 -5.62 -0.16 -5.29
C TRP A 608 -5.53 0.70 -6.56
N LEU A 609 -4.32 0.92 -7.10
CA LEU A 609 -4.07 1.75 -8.28
C LEU A 609 -4.82 1.28 -9.53
N ALA A 610 -5.08 -0.02 -9.68
CA ALA A 610 -5.87 -0.58 -10.78
C ALA A 610 -7.33 -0.07 -10.81
N GLY A 611 -7.82 0.54 -9.73
CA GLY A 611 -9.11 1.24 -9.71
C GLY A 611 -9.02 2.76 -9.82
N ILE A 612 -7.82 3.34 -9.78
CA ILE A 612 -7.60 4.80 -9.80
C ILE A 612 -7.35 5.27 -11.24
N PRO A 613 -8.27 6.02 -11.86
CA PRO A 613 -8.14 6.43 -13.25
C PRO A 613 -7.12 7.56 -13.43
N SER A 614 -6.48 7.64 -14.60
CA SER A 614 -5.43 8.62 -14.91
C SER A 614 -5.86 10.09 -14.72
N TRP A 615 -7.12 10.43 -15.02
CA TRP A 615 -7.64 11.79 -14.78
C TRP A 615 -7.69 12.18 -13.29
N ALA A 616 -7.79 11.20 -12.38
CA ALA A 616 -7.71 11.45 -10.95
C ALA A 616 -6.26 11.62 -10.51
N ARG A 617 -5.37 10.78 -11.05
CA ARG A 617 -3.92 10.86 -10.82
C ARG A 617 -3.34 12.21 -11.28
N ASP A 618 -3.85 12.76 -12.37
CA ASP A 618 -3.53 14.10 -12.91
C ASP A 618 -3.78 15.24 -11.90
N LYS A 619 -4.55 15.01 -10.83
CA LYS A 619 -4.75 16.01 -9.77
C LYS A 619 -3.70 15.99 -8.67
N VAL A 620 -2.71 15.11 -8.78
CA VAL A 620 -1.66 14.91 -7.81
C VAL A 620 -0.33 15.49 -8.28
N TYR A 621 0.25 16.36 -7.46
CA TYR A 621 1.58 16.92 -7.63
C TYR A 621 2.50 16.39 -6.54
N TYR A 622 3.39 15.47 -6.87
CA TYR A 622 4.15 14.70 -5.88
C TYR A 622 5.64 15.00 -5.94
N SER A 623 6.32 14.92 -4.80
CA SER A 623 7.78 14.98 -4.70
C SER A 623 8.33 13.74 -4.04
N THR A 624 9.51 13.30 -4.51
CA THR A 624 10.28 12.24 -3.85
C THR A 624 11.53 12.83 -3.20
N THR A 625 12.03 12.18 -2.15
CA THR A 625 13.28 12.57 -1.50
C THR A 625 14.23 11.40 -1.36
N SER A 626 15.48 11.69 -1.04
CA SER A 626 16.45 10.69 -0.58
C SER A 626 17.53 11.34 0.24
N PHE A 627 18.40 10.51 0.79
CA PHE A 627 19.66 10.94 1.36
C PHE A 627 20.60 11.60 0.32
N THR A 628 21.56 12.41 0.76
CA THR A 628 22.65 12.91 -0.12
C THR A 628 23.76 11.87 -0.25
N THR A 629 24.17 11.57 -1.50
CA THR A 629 25.35 10.72 -1.79
C THR A 629 26.66 11.51 -1.72
N LYS A 630 27.70 10.96 -1.08
CA LYS A 630 29.06 11.47 -0.94
C LYS A 630 30.04 10.33 -1.16
N TRP A 631 30.99 10.50 -2.08
CA TRP A 631 31.92 9.44 -2.50
C TRP A 631 32.78 8.82 -1.39
N TRP A 632 32.90 9.49 -0.22
CA TRP A 632 33.71 9.04 0.91
C TRP A 632 32.92 8.46 2.08
N ARG A 633 31.58 8.32 1.98
CA ARG A 633 30.75 7.86 3.08
C ARG A 633 29.65 6.93 2.59
N TYR A 634 29.34 5.90 3.38
CA TYR A 634 28.15 5.10 3.17
C TYR A 634 26.90 5.94 3.46
N ASP A 635 26.02 6.06 2.47
CA ASP A 635 24.87 6.95 2.56
C ASP A 635 23.55 6.22 2.70
N TYR A 636 22.66 6.76 3.55
CA TYR A 636 21.39 6.15 3.95
C TYR A 636 20.52 7.20 4.61
N CYS A 637 19.20 7.06 4.56
CA CYS A 637 18.32 7.76 5.49
C CYS A 637 18.19 7.01 6.82
N SER A 638 18.09 5.68 6.74
CA SER A 638 18.08 4.79 7.89
C SER A 638 18.88 3.53 7.58
N VAL A 639 19.98 3.33 8.31
CA VAL A 639 20.85 2.16 8.16
C VAL A 639 20.10 0.84 8.32
N ALA A 640 19.07 0.82 9.16
CA ALA A 640 18.33 -0.39 9.45
C ALA A 640 17.42 -0.80 8.29
N THR A 641 16.79 0.17 7.63
CA THR A 641 15.84 -0.06 6.53
C THR A 641 16.54 -0.21 5.19
N ASP A 642 17.74 0.34 5.05
CA ASP A 642 18.61 0.26 3.88
C ASP A 642 18.96 -1.18 3.44
N LEU A 643 18.95 -2.14 4.37
CA LEU A 643 19.05 -3.56 4.03
C LEU A 643 17.86 -4.07 3.21
N PHE A 644 16.67 -3.49 3.41
CA PHE A 644 15.41 -3.94 2.82
C PHE A 644 14.95 -3.08 1.64
N LEU A 645 15.60 -1.94 1.42
CA LEU A 645 15.24 -0.97 0.41
C LEU A 645 16.33 -0.87 -0.66
N SER A 646 15.93 -0.50 -1.86
CA SER A 646 16.82 -0.20 -2.98
C SER A 646 17.05 1.30 -3.07
N ASP A 647 18.30 1.67 -3.34
CA ASP A 647 18.68 3.06 -3.51
C ASP A 647 18.26 3.64 -4.87
N PRO A 648 17.97 4.96 -4.93
CA PRO A 648 17.87 5.87 -3.79
C PRO A 648 16.54 5.75 -3.04
N GLU A 649 16.57 5.91 -1.72
CA GLU A 649 15.43 5.82 -0.79
C GLU A 649 15.40 6.99 0.21
N ASP A 650 14.23 7.25 0.80
CA ASP A 650 14.04 8.29 1.83
C ASP A 650 14.05 7.75 3.27
N GLY A 651 14.37 6.48 3.50
CA GLY A 651 14.28 5.79 4.78
C GLY A 651 13.06 4.87 4.88
N VAL A 652 12.08 5.04 3.98
CA VAL A 652 10.81 4.31 3.99
C VAL A 652 10.36 3.91 2.58
N VAL A 653 10.52 4.81 1.62
CA VAL A 653 10.01 4.70 0.25
C VAL A 653 11.17 4.83 -0.73
N GLU A 654 11.31 3.83 -1.59
CA GLU A 654 12.23 3.86 -2.71
C GLU A 654 11.76 4.92 -3.72
N LYS A 655 12.68 5.67 -4.34
CA LYS A 655 12.33 6.70 -5.34
C LYS A 655 11.46 6.13 -6.46
N SER A 656 11.75 4.91 -6.92
CA SER A 656 10.99 4.21 -7.97
C SER A 656 9.55 3.92 -7.54
N ARG A 657 9.33 3.58 -6.27
CA ARG A 657 8.02 3.25 -5.71
C ARG A 657 7.18 4.48 -5.34
N GLY A 658 7.83 5.62 -5.18
CA GLY A 658 7.14 6.92 -5.01
C GLY A 658 6.58 7.52 -6.30
N GLN A 659 6.70 6.84 -7.45
CA GLN A 659 6.21 7.36 -8.73
C GLN A 659 4.72 7.07 -8.95
N LEU A 660 3.98 8.05 -9.49
CA LEU A 660 2.57 7.93 -9.85
C LEU A 660 2.39 8.20 -11.35
N SER A 661 2.18 7.15 -12.14
CA SER A 661 1.88 7.29 -13.58
C SER A 661 0.60 8.09 -13.78
N GLY A 662 0.67 9.14 -14.61
CA GLY A 662 -0.42 10.09 -14.83
C GLY A 662 -0.48 11.25 -13.82
N GLY A 663 0.34 11.25 -12.77
CA GLY A 663 0.51 12.39 -11.86
C GLY A 663 1.63 13.34 -12.28
N HIS A 664 1.72 14.49 -11.62
CA HIS A 664 2.75 15.49 -11.88
C HIS A 664 3.93 15.36 -10.91
N ASN A 665 5.06 14.87 -11.42
CA ASN A 665 6.30 14.78 -10.65
C ASN A 665 6.96 16.16 -10.51
N MET A 666 7.01 16.67 -9.28
CA MET A 666 7.63 17.96 -8.93
C MET A 666 9.15 17.87 -8.72
N GLY A 667 9.72 16.69 -8.94
CA GLY A 667 11.13 16.42 -8.87
C GLY A 667 11.55 15.57 -7.68
N HIS A 668 12.86 15.30 -7.65
CA HIS A 668 13.51 14.51 -6.62
C HIS A 668 14.54 15.38 -5.90
N LYS A 669 14.51 15.38 -4.56
CA LYS A 669 15.41 16.19 -3.73
C LYS A 669 16.23 15.32 -2.79
N THR A 670 17.55 15.43 -2.91
CA THR A 670 18.50 14.73 -2.02
C THR A 670 18.76 15.53 -0.73
N GLY A 671 19.24 14.85 0.31
CA GLY A 671 19.53 15.44 1.63
C GLY A 671 18.29 15.63 2.51
N TRP A 672 17.24 14.86 2.26
CA TRP A 672 16.00 14.86 3.03
C TRP A 672 15.52 13.43 3.21
N CYS A 673 15.12 13.09 4.44
CA CYS A 673 14.59 11.77 4.77
C CYS A 673 13.09 11.83 5.08
N HIS A 674 12.45 10.68 5.10
CA HIS A 674 11.01 10.54 5.19
C HIS A 674 10.42 11.23 6.42
N THR A 675 11.11 11.10 7.56
CA THR A 675 10.65 11.59 8.86
C THR A 675 11.80 12.02 9.77
N SER A 676 11.45 12.53 10.93
CA SER A 676 12.42 12.96 11.94
C SER A 676 13.11 11.78 12.62
N GLY A 677 14.34 12.02 13.10
CA GLY A 677 15.16 10.98 13.73
C GLY A 677 15.90 10.07 12.75
N MET A 678 15.86 10.38 11.45
CA MET A 678 16.72 9.81 10.42
C MET A 678 17.99 10.65 10.24
N ARG A 679 18.90 10.19 9.37
CA ARG A 679 20.21 10.82 9.17
C ARG A 679 20.11 12.26 8.69
N ASP A 680 19.34 12.49 7.64
CA ASP A 680 19.11 13.82 7.08
C ASP A 680 17.75 14.37 7.58
N PRO A 681 17.50 15.69 7.53
CA PRO A 681 16.26 16.29 8.04
C PRO A 681 14.99 15.71 7.41
N ALA A 682 13.90 15.69 8.19
CA ALA A 682 12.59 15.24 7.74
C ALA A 682 12.08 16.09 6.56
N GLN A 683 11.54 15.44 5.53
CA GLN A 683 11.08 16.09 4.30
C GLN A 683 9.97 17.12 4.52
N THR A 684 9.13 16.95 5.54
CA THR A 684 8.11 17.95 5.91
C THR A 684 8.70 19.25 6.45
N LYS A 685 10.00 19.29 6.81
CA LYS A 685 10.68 20.49 7.33
C LYS A 685 11.36 21.34 6.25
N ASP A 686 11.20 20.99 4.98
CA ASP A 686 11.75 21.74 3.86
C ASP A 686 10.94 23.03 3.61
N SER A 687 11.35 24.12 4.26
CA SER A 687 10.62 25.40 4.22
C SER A 687 10.48 25.98 2.82
N SER A 688 11.46 25.74 1.93
CA SER A 688 11.40 26.20 0.54
C SER A 688 10.30 25.47 -0.22
N ARG A 689 10.24 24.14 -0.08
CA ARG A 689 9.17 23.33 -0.70
C ARG A 689 7.81 23.59 -0.06
N ASN A 690 7.73 23.76 1.25
CA ASN A 690 6.49 24.11 1.93
C ASN A 690 5.95 25.46 1.45
N SER A 691 6.82 26.45 1.23
CA SER A 691 6.44 27.72 0.61
C SER A 691 5.90 27.54 -0.81
N ASP A 692 6.53 26.72 -1.64
CA ASP A 692 6.04 26.43 -3.00
C ASP A 692 4.69 25.71 -2.99
N MET A 693 4.55 24.69 -2.14
CA MET A 693 3.28 23.97 -1.99
C MET A 693 2.17 24.89 -1.48
N ASN A 694 2.46 25.75 -0.51
CA ASN A 694 1.50 26.70 0.03
C ASN A 694 1.02 27.68 -1.05
N ALA A 695 1.96 28.23 -1.83
CA ALA A 695 1.69 29.22 -2.87
C ALA A 695 0.87 28.65 -4.05
N ASN A 696 1.01 27.35 -4.33
CA ASN A 696 0.33 26.69 -5.45
C ASN A 696 -0.89 25.85 -5.04
N ALA A 697 -1.16 25.70 -3.73
CA ALA A 697 -2.26 24.88 -3.25
C ALA A 697 -3.63 25.44 -3.66
N MET A 698 -4.49 24.58 -4.18
CA MET A 698 -5.91 24.85 -4.25
C MET A 698 -6.50 24.99 -2.85
N ARG A 699 -7.60 25.74 -2.74
CA ARG A 699 -8.37 25.92 -1.51
C ARG A 699 -9.85 25.92 -1.78
#